data_AF-A0A661R5H9-F1
#
_entry.id   AF-A0A661R5H9-F1
#
_cell.length_a   1.000
_cell.length_b   1.000
_cell.length_c   1.000
_cell.angle_alpha   90.00
_cell.angle_beta   90.00
_cell.angle_gamma   90.00
#
_symmetry.space_group_name_H-M   'P 1'
#
loop_
_entity.id
_entity.type
_entity.pdbx_description
1 polymer ?
#
loop_
_entity_poly.entity_id
_entity_poly.type
_entity_poly.pdbx_seq_one_letter_code
_entity_poly.pdbx_strand_id
1 'polypeptide(L)'
;MLKDWTLAKLEAVKDSPRVLVRDSLRLLPEADGAIHRFARDHGFTVIVAATNLVFRELYEQAVASPETRKFLVIDRAPARRRAHASITKAPPPFYPDLLVEIPEDARIDLDLRQFLKETTGDPNWPQDVNEPRFARLIARNLAAVLRAHKNLRTAHPGRFTDHDFKTIVAFSALGVPEAAFKRLGAEDYWKIGLMGHEALEDLEFLTPEVTKPIRDELRKAPSPFCWFADHGADLVIRAFYLSVILAQHVEHWNLLLANIDPDLARFGNIKPEILKEATPKLVALDRHQAQRDLETVEHSLSKEALQLLLLDQMKITEPASFAAALLNEQYSVLVRCLALLLALDDLVSNHTSRAEHSKILRTLFPDNGSGDIGFVDTRPSVAWSHLKEAYNLASQIHPLQEDLANAVKNLKVTKANRLSFQFFREIWNEKRINRLEYYLSALERLVHSGDFLPRHEDDLPSVFSNTLDRIRQSVRAINEDVQKHLDEVNRRFQELVAMQYSSWVANDSEVRLTSQFLRRCLKPHWDSQKEKAVVFIFDGMRYDIWDELLRPMLEDRMEILEDYPASSLLPSETHVTRKAISAGTYPDEFDTRAGEDKLLKVSLAREFSYNGEVEVVNPEGLGTGETVHYRAGNLDVYIFELCDKELHKIQIKTLPDGRQVPGRPLAFIYQQHLKNIIDTEVMAIVRGLPPGT
;
A
#
# COMPACT_ATOMS: atom_id res chain seq x y z
N MET A 1 15.27 -1.45 31.07
CA MET A 1 15.21 -1.15 32.52
C MET A 1 15.32 -2.41 33.38
N LEU A 2 14.27 -3.23 33.56
CA LEU A 2 14.36 -4.50 34.33
C LEU A 2 15.44 -5.45 33.80
N LYS A 3 15.56 -5.47 32.48
CA LYS A 3 16.53 -6.26 31.73
C LYS A 3 17.98 -5.81 31.99
N ASP A 4 18.25 -4.50 31.90
CA ASP A 4 19.58 -3.93 32.14
C ASP A 4 20.00 -4.12 33.60
N TRP A 5 19.04 -4.01 34.53
CA TRP A 5 19.25 -4.32 35.94
C TRP A 5 19.63 -5.79 36.17
N THR A 6 18.94 -6.71 35.49
CA THR A 6 19.27 -8.14 35.57
C THR A 6 20.64 -8.42 34.95
N LEU A 7 20.96 -7.81 33.82
CA LEU A 7 22.28 -7.93 33.17
C LEU A 7 23.39 -7.38 34.05
N ALA A 8 23.19 -6.25 34.74
CA ALA A 8 24.19 -5.71 35.67
C ALA A 8 24.50 -6.69 36.82
N LYS A 9 23.48 -7.39 37.34
CA LYS A 9 23.68 -8.45 38.34
C LYS A 9 24.40 -9.67 37.77
N LEU A 10 24.07 -10.07 36.53
CA LEU A 10 24.74 -11.19 35.85
C LEU A 10 26.20 -10.87 35.51
N GLU A 11 26.50 -9.64 35.09
CA GLU A 11 27.85 -9.18 34.78
C GLU A 11 28.77 -9.25 36.00
N ALA A 12 28.25 -8.96 37.19
CA ALA A 12 28.99 -9.06 38.44
C ALA A 12 29.43 -10.49 38.79
N VAL A 13 28.78 -11.51 38.23
CA VAL A 13 29.03 -12.95 38.50
C VAL A 13 29.43 -13.74 37.25
N LYS A 14 29.81 -13.05 36.17
CA LYS A 14 30.11 -13.66 34.85
C LYS A 14 31.22 -14.71 34.88
N ASP A 15 32.14 -14.58 35.83
CA ASP A 15 33.28 -15.49 35.99
C ASP A 15 32.91 -16.76 36.76
N SER A 16 31.75 -16.78 37.44
CA SER A 16 31.25 -17.97 38.11
C SER A 16 30.96 -19.08 37.10
N PRO A 17 31.38 -20.34 37.37
CA PRO A 17 31.09 -21.46 36.48
C PRO A 17 29.59 -21.81 36.46
N ARG A 18 28.85 -21.45 37.51
CA ARG A 18 27.43 -21.79 37.66
C ARG A 18 26.69 -20.61 38.28
N VAL A 19 25.59 -20.22 37.66
CA VAL A 19 24.76 -19.09 38.08
C VAL A 19 23.31 -19.55 38.14
N LEU A 20 22.61 -19.21 39.23
CA LEU A 20 21.19 -19.48 39.40
C LEU A 20 20.44 -18.15 39.43
N VAL A 21 19.47 -18.00 38.53
CA VAL A 21 18.53 -16.88 38.50
C VAL A 21 17.15 -17.39 38.86
N ARG A 22 16.57 -16.93 39.97
CA ARG A 22 15.19 -17.23 40.32
C ARG A 22 14.28 -16.14 39.82
N ASP A 23 13.46 -16.46 38.83
CA ASP A 23 12.48 -15.58 38.22
C ASP A 23 11.05 -16.06 38.53
N SER A 24 10.69 -16.03 39.82
CA SER A 24 9.40 -16.54 40.31
C SER A 24 8.19 -15.75 39.78
N LEU A 25 8.41 -14.52 39.34
CA LEU A 25 7.39 -13.59 38.82
C LEU A 25 7.38 -13.50 37.29
N ARG A 26 8.29 -14.19 36.60
CA ARG A 26 8.47 -14.14 35.13
C ARG A 26 8.71 -12.71 34.63
N LEU A 27 9.58 -11.97 35.31
CA LEU A 27 9.99 -10.60 34.95
C LEU A 27 10.82 -10.57 33.67
N LEU A 28 11.41 -11.70 33.28
CA LEU A 28 12.22 -11.82 32.08
C LEU A 28 11.37 -12.26 30.87
N PRO A 29 11.38 -11.54 29.73
CA PRO A 29 10.62 -11.92 28.55
C PRO A 29 11.05 -13.27 27.96
N GLU A 30 10.13 -14.00 27.32
CA GLU A 30 10.42 -15.29 26.65
C GLU A 30 11.10 -15.12 25.29
N ALA A 31 10.75 -14.06 24.54
CA ALA A 31 11.21 -13.84 23.17
C ALA A 31 12.48 -12.97 23.04
N ASP A 32 13.09 -12.58 24.15
CA ASP A 32 14.13 -11.57 24.15
C ASP A 32 15.53 -12.17 24.28
N GLY A 33 16.30 -12.15 23.18
CA GLY A 33 17.58 -12.83 23.05
C GLY A 33 18.75 -12.22 23.83
N ALA A 34 18.58 -11.22 24.70
CA ALA A 34 19.72 -10.62 25.39
C ALA A 34 20.35 -11.49 26.48
N ILE A 35 19.56 -12.28 27.22
CA ILE A 35 20.13 -13.23 28.18
C ILE A 35 20.86 -14.35 27.42
N HIS A 36 20.30 -14.79 26.29
CA HIS A 36 20.96 -15.73 25.39
C HIS A 36 22.23 -15.14 24.74
N ARG A 37 22.29 -13.84 24.46
CA ARG A 37 23.51 -13.14 24.01
C ARG A 37 24.55 -13.08 25.12
N PHE A 38 24.19 -12.60 26.31
CA PHE A 38 25.08 -12.58 27.47
C PHE A 38 25.66 -13.98 27.74
N ALA A 39 24.80 -15.00 27.72
CA ALA A 39 25.21 -16.37 27.94
C ALA A 39 26.20 -16.86 26.88
N ARG A 40 25.94 -16.57 25.59
CA ARG A 40 26.85 -16.91 24.49
C ARG A 40 28.20 -16.20 24.62
N ASP A 41 28.19 -14.90 24.90
CA ASP A 41 29.39 -14.06 24.99
C ASP A 41 30.31 -14.49 26.14
N HIS A 42 29.74 -15.09 27.19
CA HIS A 42 30.46 -15.55 28.39
C HIS A 42 30.55 -17.07 28.54
N GLY A 43 30.10 -17.84 27.53
CA GLY A 43 30.22 -19.30 27.48
C GLY A 43 29.28 -20.09 28.39
N PHE A 44 28.10 -19.54 28.74
CA PHE A 44 27.05 -20.21 29.50
C PHE A 44 26.08 -20.99 28.60
N THR A 45 25.74 -22.20 29.04
CA THR A 45 24.54 -22.92 28.57
C THR A 45 23.34 -22.50 29.43
N VAL A 46 22.31 -21.95 28.79
CA VAL A 46 21.10 -21.45 29.48
C VAL A 46 20.08 -22.57 29.64
N ILE A 47 19.63 -22.81 30.87
CA ILE A 47 18.59 -23.79 31.19
C ILE A 47 17.41 -23.04 31.80
N VAL A 48 16.29 -22.98 31.08
CA VAL A 48 15.05 -22.33 31.57
C VAL A 48 14.07 -23.41 31.95
N ALA A 49 13.67 -23.47 33.22
CA ALA A 49 12.76 -24.51 33.70
C ALA A 49 11.77 -23.97 34.74
N ALA A 50 10.56 -24.53 34.71
CA ALA A 50 9.54 -24.29 35.73
C ALA A 50 9.10 -25.57 36.46
N THR A 51 9.56 -26.76 36.04
CA THR A 51 9.23 -28.04 36.69
C THR A 51 10.50 -28.87 36.87
N ASN A 52 10.50 -29.77 37.86
CA ASN A 52 11.67 -30.59 38.12
C ASN A 52 12.04 -31.51 36.95
N LEU A 53 11.05 -32.08 36.26
CA LEU A 53 11.30 -32.98 35.12
C LEU A 53 12.02 -32.23 33.99
N VAL A 54 11.49 -31.09 33.56
CA VAL A 54 12.10 -30.26 32.52
C VAL A 54 13.48 -29.77 32.93
N PHE A 55 13.65 -29.39 34.19
CA PHE A 55 14.95 -29.00 34.71
C PHE A 55 15.98 -30.14 34.61
N ARG A 56 15.63 -31.34 35.10
CA ARG A 56 16.55 -32.49 35.14
C ARG A 56 16.91 -32.97 33.74
N GLU A 57 15.93 -33.06 32.85
CA GLU A 57 16.16 -33.44 31.46
C GLU A 57 17.15 -32.48 30.76
N LEU A 58 16.90 -31.16 30.84
CA LEU A 58 17.77 -30.16 30.21
C LEU A 58 19.14 -30.08 30.88
N TYR A 59 19.20 -30.23 32.21
CA TYR A 59 20.45 -30.17 32.96
C TYR A 59 21.35 -31.38 32.66
N GLU A 60 20.80 -32.60 32.66
CA GLU A 60 21.56 -33.81 32.35
C GLU A 60 22.06 -33.83 30.91
N GLN A 61 21.23 -33.38 29.95
CA GLN A 61 21.66 -33.18 28.56
C GLN A 61 22.80 -32.17 28.46
N ALA A 62 22.71 -31.04 29.17
CA ALA A 62 23.72 -30.00 29.14
C ALA A 62 25.04 -30.44 29.79
N VAL A 63 25.00 -31.27 30.84
CA VAL A 63 26.18 -31.86 31.52
C VAL A 63 26.84 -32.94 30.67
N ALA A 64 26.08 -33.72 29.90
CA ALA A 64 26.62 -34.74 29.01
C ALA A 64 27.35 -34.16 27.78
N SER A 65 27.14 -32.88 27.47
CA SER A 65 27.80 -32.21 26.35
C SER A 65 29.25 -31.81 26.70
N PRO A 66 30.26 -32.25 25.92
CA PRO A 66 31.67 -31.91 26.16
C PRO A 66 32.01 -30.44 25.90
N GLU A 67 31.10 -29.67 25.29
CA GLU A 67 31.28 -28.25 24.96
C GLU A 67 30.78 -27.31 26.08
N THR A 68 29.95 -27.80 27.01
CA THR A 68 29.36 -26.97 28.07
C THR A 68 30.35 -26.78 29.22
N ARG A 69 30.84 -25.55 29.42
CA ARG A 69 31.77 -25.22 30.52
C ARG A 69 31.15 -24.42 31.66
N LYS A 70 30.07 -23.67 31.40
CA LYS A 70 29.35 -22.89 32.41
C LYS A 70 27.84 -23.06 32.29
N PHE A 71 27.11 -22.98 33.41
CA PHE A 71 25.65 -23.15 33.46
C PHE A 71 24.95 -21.90 33.98
N LEU A 72 23.93 -21.43 33.26
CA LEU A 72 23.02 -20.38 33.70
C LEU A 72 21.61 -20.97 33.83
N VAL A 73 21.19 -21.25 35.07
CA VAL A 73 19.87 -21.84 35.35
C VAL A 73 18.88 -20.74 35.68
N ILE A 74 17.80 -20.64 34.91
CA ILE A 74 16.68 -19.73 35.14
C ILE A 74 15.49 -20.52 35.65
N ASP A 75 15.24 -20.40 36.95
CA ASP A 75 14.14 -21.08 37.62
C ASP A 75 12.90 -20.17 37.66
N ARG A 76 11.88 -20.56 36.89
CA ARG A 76 10.60 -19.84 36.75
C ARG A 76 9.48 -20.41 37.61
N ALA A 77 9.79 -21.27 38.58
CA ALA A 77 8.75 -21.82 39.44
C ALA A 77 8.20 -20.76 40.42
N PRO A 78 6.87 -20.54 40.46
CA PRO A 78 6.27 -19.61 41.41
C PRO A 78 6.63 -19.97 42.86
N ALA A 79 6.98 -18.96 43.67
CA ALA A 79 7.42 -19.13 45.06
C ALA A 79 6.45 -20.00 45.90
N ARG A 80 5.14 -19.84 45.71
CA ARG A 80 4.10 -20.65 46.40
C ARG A 80 4.25 -22.17 46.22
N ARG A 81 4.75 -22.64 45.07
CA ARG A 81 4.96 -24.08 44.82
C ARG A 81 6.18 -24.65 45.54
N ARG A 82 7.09 -23.79 46.00
CA ARG A 82 8.23 -24.19 46.82
C ARG A 82 7.85 -24.24 48.29
N ALA A 83 6.96 -23.34 48.72
CA ALA A 83 6.45 -23.30 50.09
C ALA A 83 5.44 -24.42 50.38
N HIS A 84 4.61 -24.80 49.40
CA HIS A 84 3.58 -25.82 49.57
C HIS A 84 3.62 -26.87 48.44
N ALA A 85 3.81 -28.13 48.83
CA ALA A 85 3.69 -29.27 47.93
C ALA A 85 2.21 -29.47 47.53
N SER A 86 1.96 -29.75 46.25
CA SER A 86 0.62 -29.99 45.71
C SER A 86 0.62 -31.31 44.95
N ILE A 87 -0.35 -32.18 45.27
CA ILE A 87 -0.50 -33.49 44.61
C ILE A 87 -0.90 -33.34 43.14
N THR A 88 -1.57 -32.24 42.78
CA THR A 88 -2.11 -32.00 41.43
C THR A 88 -1.22 -31.15 40.54
N LYS A 89 -0.07 -30.67 41.03
CA LYS A 89 0.85 -29.81 40.26
C LYS A 89 2.25 -30.39 40.24
N ALA A 90 2.90 -30.31 39.07
CA ALA A 90 4.28 -30.76 38.91
C ALA A 90 5.22 -30.05 39.91
N PRO A 91 6.16 -30.80 40.53
CA PRO A 91 7.06 -30.26 41.53
C PRO A 91 7.96 -29.16 40.92
N PRO A 92 8.30 -28.12 41.69
CA PRO A 92 9.24 -27.09 41.24
C PRO A 92 10.63 -27.72 41.00
N PRO A 93 11.52 -27.05 40.23
CA PRO A 93 12.89 -27.47 40.07
C PRO A 93 13.57 -27.74 41.43
N PHE A 94 14.18 -28.92 41.55
CA PHE A 94 14.88 -29.37 42.75
C PHE A 94 16.33 -29.64 42.40
N TYR A 95 17.25 -28.86 42.99
CA TYR A 95 18.66 -28.81 42.61
C TYR A 95 19.63 -28.63 43.79
N PRO A 96 19.53 -29.46 44.86
CA PRO A 96 20.42 -29.34 46.03
C PRO A 96 21.90 -29.58 45.66
N ASP A 97 22.15 -30.50 44.73
CA ASP A 97 23.44 -30.79 44.11
C ASP A 97 24.06 -29.55 43.45
N LEU A 98 23.26 -28.80 42.69
CA LEU A 98 23.70 -27.58 42.04
C LEU A 98 24.01 -26.46 43.06
N LEU A 99 23.21 -26.34 44.14
CA LEU A 99 23.41 -25.28 45.13
C LEU A 99 24.74 -25.39 45.87
N VAL A 100 25.24 -26.61 46.10
CA VAL A 100 26.57 -26.82 46.74
C VAL A 100 27.69 -26.19 45.91
N GLU A 101 27.52 -26.16 44.59
CA GLU A 101 28.54 -25.67 43.65
C GLU A 101 28.34 -24.21 43.24
N ILE A 102 27.21 -23.58 43.58
CA ILE A 102 26.90 -22.18 43.27
C ILE A 102 27.20 -21.31 44.50
N PRO A 103 28.19 -20.41 44.44
CA PRO A 103 28.44 -19.37 45.44
C PRO A 103 27.20 -18.52 45.74
N GLU A 104 27.05 -18.01 46.96
CA GLU A 104 25.85 -17.25 47.35
C GLU A 104 25.63 -15.98 46.53
N ASP A 105 26.70 -15.29 46.13
CA ASP A 105 26.68 -14.13 45.23
C ASP A 105 26.22 -14.47 43.81
N ALA A 106 26.43 -15.71 43.36
CA ALA A 106 25.95 -16.22 42.07
C ALA A 106 24.50 -16.78 42.11
N ARG A 107 23.79 -16.61 43.24
CA ARG A 107 22.35 -16.94 43.39
C ARG A 107 21.53 -15.65 43.35
N ILE A 108 21.07 -15.30 42.15
CA ILE A 108 20.32 -14.07 41.90
C ILE A 108 18.83 -14.33 42.04
N ASP A 109 18.20 -13.74 43.05
CA ASP A 109 16.74 -13.72 43.18
C ASP A 109 16.20 -12.42 42.55
N LEU A 110 15.37 -12.55 41.51
CA LEU A 110 14.75 -11.39 40.86
C LEU A 110 13.54 -10.92 41.67
N ASP A 111 13.77 -9.86 42.44
CA ASP A 111 12.77 -9.20 43.27
C ASP A 111 12.36 -7.86 42.62
N LEU A 112 11.08 -7.74 42.24
CA LEU A 112 10.56 -6.54 41.58
C LEU A 112 10.54 -5.34 42.54
N ARG A 113 10.24 -5.57 43.82
CA ARG A 113 10.28 -4.54 44.86
C ARG A 113 11.69 -4.02 45.05
N GLN A 114 12.68 -4.90 45.11
CA GLN A 114 14.08 -4.50 45.20
C GLN A 114 14.50 -3.66 43.98
N PHE A 115 14.14 -4.11 42.77
CA PHE A 115 14.38 -3.35 41.54
C PHE A 115 13.80 -1.93 41.61
N LEU A 116 12.54 -1.79 42.04
CA LEU A 116 11.89 -0.48 42.14
C LEU A 116 12.56 0.41 43.19
N LYS A 117 12.97 -0.14 44.35
CA LYS A 117 13.72 0.59 45.38
C LYS A 117 15.05 1.12 44.85
N GLU A 118 15.83 0.27 44.20
CA GLU A 118 17.13 0.64 43.64
C GLU A 118 16.98 1.68 42.51
N THR A 119 15.94 1.54 41.68
CA THR A 119 15.71 2.44 40.54
C THR A 119 15.18 3.82 40.96
N THR A 120 14.34 3.86 42.00
CA THR A 120 13.69 5.11 42.45
C THR A 120 14.38 5.78 43.64
N GLY A 121 15.24 5.06 44.35
CA GLY A 121 15.84 5.51 45.62
C GLY A 121 14.85 5.54 46.80
N ASP A 122 13.64 5.01 46.63
CA ASP A 122 12.56 5.08 47.60
C ASP A 122 12.42 3.77 48.40
N PRO A 123 12.68 3.73 49.72
CA PRO A 123 12.58 2.51 50.50
C PRO A 123 11.13 2.06 50.78
N ASN A 124 10.14 2.92 50.54
CA ASN A 124 8.75 2.74 50.98
C ASN A 124 7.89 1.88 50.03
N TRP A 125 8.46 1.27 48.98
CA TRP A 125 7.71 0.32 48.13
C TRP A 125 7.12 -0.83 48.96
N PRO A 126 5.81 -1.14 48.83
CA PRO A 126 5.15 -2.18 49.63
C PRO A 126 5.54 -3.61 49.23
N GLN A 127 5.24 -4.58 50.08
CA GLN A 127 5.45 -6.01 49.80
C GLN A 127 4.58 -6.50 48.61
N ASP A 128 3.39 -5.92 48.45
CA ASP A 128 2.41 -6.23 47.40
C ASP A 128 2.97 -6.08 45.97
N VAL A 129 4.07 -5.33 45.79
CA VAL A 129 4.80 -5.27 44.51
C VAL A 129 5.18 -6.65 43.99
N ASN A 130 5.55 -7.57 44.90
CA ASN A 130 5.94 -8.93 44.56
C ASN A 130 4.75 -9.90 44.51
N GLU A 131 3.52 -9.41 44.67
CA GLU A 131 2.33 -10.23 44.40
C GLU A 131 2.25 -10.52 42.89
N PRO A 132 2.06 -11.79 42.45
CA PRO A 132 2.12 -12.15 41.03
C PRO A 132 1.23 -11.31 40.10
N ARG A 133 0.05 -10.89 40.58
CA ARG A 133 -0.89 -10.11 39.79
C ARG A 133 -0.43 -8.65 39.63
N PHE A 134 -0.01 -7.99 40.71
CA PHE A 134 0.61 -6.66 40.63
C PHE A 134 1.90 -6.67 39.84
N ALA A 135 2.77 -7.67 40.06
CA ALA A 135 4.02 -7.81 39.33
C ALA A 135 3.80 -7.89 37.81
N ARG A 136 2.76 -8.61 37.36
CA ARG A 136 2.38 -8.69 35.95
C ARG A 136 1.99 -7.31 35.38
N LEU A 137 1.16 -6.56 36.10
CA LEU A 137 0.70 -5.23 35.68
C LEU A 137 1.84 -4.21 35.65
N ILE A 138 2.71 -4.24 36.67
CA ILE A 138 3.88 -3.37 36.79
C ILE A 138 4.90 -3.68 35.71
N ALA A 139 5.22 -4.96 35.47
CA ALA A 139 6.21 -5.35 34.46
C ALA A 139 5.79 -4.92 33.05
N ARG A 140 4.49 -5.02 32.72
CA ARG A 140 3.93 -4.54 31.44
C ARG A 140 3.96 -3.01 31.29
N ASN A 141 3.79 -2.28 32.40
CA ASN A 141 3.63 -0.81 32.40
C ASN A 141 4.75 -0.08 33.15
N LEU A 142 5.96 -0.65 33.18
CA LEU A 142 7.02 -0.24 34.10
C LEU A 142 7.40 1.25 33.98
N ALA A 143 7.55 1.74 32.75
CA ALA A 143 7.89 3.14 32.50
C ALA A 143 6.80 4.10 33.00
N ALA A 144 5.53 3.72 32.86
CA ALA A 144 4.39 4.50 33.34
C ALA A 144 4.32 4.52 34.87
N VAL A 145 4.54 3.36 35.52
CA VAL A 145 4.59 3.24 36.99
C VAL A 145 5.70 4.11 37.59
N LEU A 146 6.91 4.06 37.02
CA LEU A 146 8.03 4.87 37.49
C LEU A 146 7.77 6.37 37.30
N ARG A 147 7.11 6.75 36.21
CA ARG A 147 6.75 8.15 35.94
C ARG A 147 5.70 8.66 36.94
N ALA A 148 4.62 7.91 37.15
CA ALA A 148 3.58 8.25 38.11
C ALA A 148 4.13 8.35 39.54
N HIS A 149 5.02 7.45 39.94
CA HIS A 149 5.73 7.52 41.23
C HIS A 149 6.60 8.78 41.35
N LYS A 150 7.41 9.08 40.33
CA LYS A 150 8.22 10.31 40.28
C LYS A 150 7.37 11.57 40.41
N ASN A 151 6.22 11.61 39.73
CA ASN A 151 5.30 12.75 39.78
C ASN A 151 4.71 12.94 41.18
N LEU A 152 4.30 11.86 41.86
CA LEU A 152 3.84 11.91 43.25
C LEU A 152 4.93 12.44 44.18
N ARG A 153 6.15 11.91 44.08
CA ARG A 153 7.29 12.34 44.91
C ARG A 153 7.73 13.77 44.63
N THR A 154 7.56 14.25 43.40
CA THR A 154 7.84 15.65 43.05
C THR A 154 6.80 16.61 43.67
N ALA A 155 5.52 16.24 43.64
CA ALA A 155 4.45 17.05 44.22
C ALA A 155 4.41 16.97 45.76
N HIS A 156 4.71 15.81 46.33
CA HIS A 156 4.68 15.54 47.77
C HIS A 156 5.89 14.67 48.18
N PRO A 157 7.03 15.28 48.54
CA PRO A 157 8.28 14.56 48.83
C PRO A 157 8.16 13.46 49.90
N GLY A 158 7.26 13.63 50.89
CA GLY A 158 7.06 12.68 51.99
C GLY A 158 5.95 11.64 51.82
N ARG A 159 5.13 11.71 50.76
CA ARG A 159 3.92 10.86 50.61
C ARG A 159 4.19 9.66 49.70
N PHE A 160 4.03 8.45 50.23
CA PHE A 160 3.86 7.22 49.45
C PHE A 160 3.26 6.14 50.35
N THR A 161 1.93 5.97 50.26
CA THR A 161 1.16 4.98 51.03
C THR A 161 0.81 3.75 50.19
N ASP A 162 0.33 2.67 50.83
CA ASP A 162 -0.17 1.49 50.12
C ASP A 162 -1.33 1.82 49.16
N HIS A 163 -2.17 2.79 49.53
CA HIS A 163 -3.21 3.30 48.64
C HIS A 163 -2.62 4.05 47.44
N ASP A 164 -1.59 4.89 47.64
CA ASP A 164 -0.92 5.59 46.55
C ASP A 164 -0.22 4.61 45.59
N PHE A 165 0.37 3.53 46.12
CA PHE A 165 0.92 2.43 45.31
C PHE A 165 -0.15 1.81 44.42
N LYS A 166 -1.28 1.39 45.01
CA LYS A 166 -2.39 0.78 44.26
C LYS A 166 -2.93 1.73 43.19
N THR A 167 -3.07 3.01 43.51
CA THR A 167 -3.49 4.06 42.56
C THR A 167 -2.49 4.25 41.42
N ILE A 168 -1.19 4.31 41.71
CA ILE A 168 -0.14 4.40 40.69
C ILE A 168 -0.21 3.19 39.73
N VAL A 169 -0.32 1.98 40.27
CA VAL A 169 -0.36 0.77 39.43
C VAL A 169 -1.64 0.72 38.61
N ALA A 170 -2.79 1.04 39.20
CA ALA A 170 -4.08 1.07 38.51
C ALA A 170 -4.06 2.05 37.33
N PHE A 171 -3.74 3.33 37.56
CA PHE A 171 -3.75 4.34 36.51
C PHE A 171 -2.65 4.11 35.45
N SER A 172 -1.52 3.51 35.83
CA SER A 172 -0.49 3.11 34.87
C SER A 172 -0.94 1.95 33.99
N ALA A 173 -1.67 0.98 34.55
CA ALA A 173 -2.25 -0.14 33.80
C ALA A 173 -3.41 0.31 32.87
N LEU A 174 -4.13 1.35 33.24
CA LEU A 174 -5.17 1.98 32.42
C LEU A 174 -4.62 2.95 31.35
N GLY A 175 -3.29 3.10 31.23
CA GLY A 175 -2.66 3.97 30.22
C GLY A 175 -2.70 5.47 30.53
N VAL A 176 -3.11 5.86 31.74
CA VAL A 176 -3.26 7.27 32.20
C VAL A 176 -2.45 7.56 33.47
N PRO A 177 -1.13 7.29 33.49
CA PRO A 177 -0.31 7.45 34.70
C PRO A 177 -0.31 8.88 35.27
N GLU A 178 -0.51 9.89 34.41
CA GLU A 178 -0.51 11.31 34.79
C GLU A 178 -1.78 11.73 35.55
N ALA A 179 -2.87 10.97 35.41
CA ALA A 179 -4.15 11.27 36.02
C ALA A 179 -4.34 10.62 37.40
N ALA A 180 -3.37 9.81 37.86
CA ALA A 180 -3.44 9.06 39.13
C ALA A 180 -3.85 9.90 40.34
N PHE A 181 -3.53 11.20 40.35
CA PHE A 181 -3.85 12.12 41.45
C PHE A 181 -4.49 13.43 40.95
N LYS A 182 -5.08 13.43 39.75
CA LYS A 182 -5.74 14.58 39.13
C LYS A 182 -7.19 14.22 38.79
N ARG A 183 -8.02 15.23 38.47
CA ARG A 183 -9.34 14.98 37.88
C ARG A 183 -9.18 14.47 36.45
N LEU A 184 -9.94 13.44 36.11
CA LEU A 184 -9.97 12.86 34.77
C LEU A 184 -10.53 13.86 33.77
N GLY A 185 -9.82 14.03 32.65
CA GLY A 185 -10.30 14.75 31.48
C GLY A 185 -11.01 13.83 30.49
N ALA A 186 -11.58 14.42 29.43
CA ALA A 186 -12.25 13.68 28.35
C ALA A 186 -11.33 12.65 27.65
N GLU A 187 -10.06 12.99 27.44
CA GLU A 187 -9.07 12.07 26.85
C GLU A 187 -8.71 10.91 27.78
N ASP A 188 -8.72 11.13 29.10
CA ASP A 188 -8.43 10.07 30.06
C ASP A 188 -9.57 9.05 30.11
N TYR A 189 -10.83 9.50 30.01
CA TYR A 189 -11.98 8.60 29.90
C TYR A 189 -11.90 7.72 28.66
N TRP A 190 -11.44 8.25 27.53
CA TRP A 190 -11.21 7.45 26.32
C TRP A 190 -10.12 6.41 26.50
N LYS A 191 -8.97 6.78 27.08
CA LYS A 191 -7.88 5.82 27.34
C LYS A 191 -8.33 4.71 28.29
N ILE A 192 -9.03 5.07 29.36
CA ILE A 192 -9.56 4.10 30.34
C ILE A 192 -10.59 3.19 29.69
N GLY A 193 -11.53 3.76 28.91
CA GLY A 193 -12.62 3.01 28.28
C GLY A 193 -12.21 2.14 27.10
N LEU A 194 -11.32 2.62 26.23
CA LEU A 194 -10.91 1.92 25.00
C LEU A 194 -9.71 1.00 25.21
N MET A 195 -8.65 1.52 25.83
CA MET A 195 -7.38 0.80 25.95
C MET A 195 -7.25 0.10 27.31
N GLY A 196 -7.92 0.63 28.33
CA GLY A 196 -7.82 0.19 29.71
C GLY A 196 -8.92 -0.74 30.19
N HIS A 197 -9.92 -1.10 29.37
CA HIS A 197 -11.10 -1.83 29.86
C HIS A 197 -10.77 -3.22 30.44
N GLU A 198 -10.01 -4.04 29.72
CA GLU A 198 -9.55 -5.34 30.24
C GLU A 198 -8.72 -5.17 31.52
N ALA A 199 -7.87 -4.13 31.56
CA ALA A 199 -7.09 -3.82 32.76
C ALA A 199 -7.99 -3.38 33.92
N LEU A 200 -9.09 -2.65 33.65
CA LEU A 200 -10.04 -2.20 34.66
C LEU A 200 -10.79 -3.38 35.29
N GLU A 201 -11.17 -4.39 34.50
CA GLU A 201 -11.76 -5.63 34.99
C GLU A 201 -10.77 -6.43 35.86
N ASP A 202 -9.54 -6.61 35.37
CA ASP A 202 -8.46 -7.26 36.13
C ASP A 202 -8.19 -6.55 37.48
N LEU A 203 -8.20 -5.21 37.47
CA LEU A 203 -7.99 -4.37 38.65
C LEU A 203 -9.16 -4.41 39.62
N GLU A 204 -10.39 -4.69 39.19
CA GLU A 204 -11.56 -4.78 40.07
C GLU A 204 -11.40 -5.91 41.10
N PHE A 205 -10.76 -7.01 40.70
CA PHE A 205 -10.44 -8.12 41.62
C PHE A 205 -9.25 -7.84 42.55
N LEU A 206 -8.40 -6.86 42.21
CA LEU A 206 -7.14 -6.58 42.89
C LEU A 206 -7.21 -5.39 43.85
N THR A 207 -7.84 -4.31 43.39
CA THR A 207 -7.90 -3.02 44.06
C THR A 207 -9.29 -2.41 43.91
N PRO A 208 -10.34 -3.06 44.45
CA PRO A 208 -11.71 -2.54 44.37
C PRO A 208 -11.84 -1.15 45.00
N GLU A 209 -11.01 -0.81 45.98
CA GLU A 209 -10.95 0.51 46.59
C GLU A 209 -10.47 1.63 45.66
N VAL A 210 -9.72 1.30 44.59
CA VAL A 210 -9.24 2.26 43.58
C VAL A 210 -10.14 2.26 42.35
N THR A 211 -10.63 1.09 41.92
CA THR A 211 -11.46 0.99 40.71
C THR A 211 -12.87 1.50 40.89
N LYS A 212 -13.47 1.38 42.10
CA LYS A 212 -14.81 1.92 42.38
C LYS A 212 -14.90 3.44 42.17
N PRO A 213 -14.00 4.26 42.75
CA PRO A 213 -13.94 5.69 42.43
C PRO A 213 -13.79 5.99 40.93
N ILE A 214 -12.97 5.22 40.22
CA ILE A 214 -12.76 5.41 38.76
C ILE A 214 -14.07 5.15 37.99
N ARG A 215 -14.79 4.07 38.33
CA ARG A 215 -16.11 3.78 37.72
C ARG A 215 -17.15 4.84 38.07
N ASP A 216 -17.17 5.32 39.31
CA ASP A 216 -18.10 6.38 39.72
C ASP A 216 -17.83 7.71 39.01
N GLU A 217 -16.57 8.03 38.73
CA GLU A 217 -16.20 9.18 37.89
C GLU A 217 -16.57 8.96 36.42
N LEU A 218 -16.37 7.74 35.87
CA LEU A 218 -16.84 7.40 34.52
C LEU A 218 -18.35 7.59 34.40
N ARG A 219 -19.16 7.16 35.37
CA ARG A 219 -20.63 7.36 35.35
C ARG A 219 -21.06 8.82 35.28
N LYS A 220 -20.24 9.74 35.79
CA LYS A 220 -20.51 11.19 35.76
C LYS A 220 -20.08 11.85 34.44
N ALA A 221 -19.32 11.14 33.60
CA ALA A 221 -18.86 11.65 32.33
C ALA A 221 -20.01 11.82 31.32
N PRO A 222 -19.91 12.69 30.31
CA PRO A 222 -20.92 12.81 29.27
C PRO A 222 -21.01 11.51 28.44
N SER A 223 -22.12 11.30 27.71
CA SER A 223 -22.19 10.19 26.74
C SER A 223 -21.21 10.43 25.58
N PRO A 224 -20.51 9.39 25.07
CA PRO A 224 -20.67 7.96 25.36
C PRO A 224 -19.84 7.41 26.53
N PHE A 225 -19.01 8.25 27.17
CA PHE A 225 -18.02 7.82 28.16
C PHE A 225 -18.60 7.12 29.39
N CYS A 226 -19.76 7.57 29.85
CA CYS A 226 -20.44 6.99 30.99
C CYS A 226 -20.83 5.52 30.78
N TRP A 227 -20.96 5.07 29.54
CA TRP A 227 -21.39 3.72 29.24
C TRP A 227 -20.33 2.67 29.54
N PHE A 228 -19.03 3.03 29.49
CA PHE A 228 -17.93 2.12 29.87
C PHE A 228 -17.95 1.69 31.33
N ALA A 229 -18.69 2.39 32.20
CA ALA A 229 -18.80 2.02 33.61
C ALA A 229 -19.69 0.79 33.84
N ASP A 230 -20.72 0.63 33.00
CA ASP A 230 -21.82 -0.32 33.23
C ASP A 230 -22.04 -1.30 32.06
N HIS A 231 -21.34 -1.12 30.92
CA HIS A 231 -21.45 -1.96 29.73
C HIS A 231 -20.07 -2.43 29.24
N GLY A 232 -20.04 -3.56 28.54
CA GLY A 232 -18.81 -4.06 27.90
C GLY A 232 -18.28 -3.09 26.85
N ALA A 233 -16.96 -2.90 26.81
CA ALA A 233 -16.33 -1.93 25.91
C ALA A 233 -16.69 -2.16 24.43
N ASP A 234 -16.77 -3.40 23.97
CA ASP A 234 -17.08 -3.73 22.58
C ASP A 234 -18.40 -3.12 22.09
N LEU A 235 -19.44 -3.16 22.93
CA LEU A 235 -20.75 -2.59 22.59
C LEU A 235 -20.70 -1.06 22.53
N VAL A 236 -19.97 -0.43 23.45
CA VAL A 236 -19.82 1.03 23.52
C VAL A 236 -19.01 1.55 22.32
N ILE A 237 -17.93 0.85 21.97
CA ILE A 237 -17.07 1.14 20.83
C ILE A 237 -17.86 0.98 19.52
N ARG A 238 -18.57 -0.14 19.37
CA ARG A 238 -19.42 -0.38 18.20
C ARG A 238 -20.49 0.69 18.05
N ALA A 239 -21.19 1.03 19.13
CA ALA A 239 -22.18 2.11 19.13
C ALA A 239 -21.56 3.45 18.73
N PHE A 240 -20.40 3.79 19.29
CA PHE A 240 -19.72 5.05 19.02
C PHE A 240 -19.31 5.17 17.54
N TYR A 241 -18.54 4.21 17.02
CA TYR A 241 -18.06 4.28 15.64
C TYR A 241 -19.20 4.13 14.62
N LEU A 242 -20.22 3.32 14.90
CA LEU A 242 -21.41 3.29 14.05
C LEU A 242 -22.13 4.64 14.05
N SER A 243 -22.27 5.30 15.21
CA SER A 243 -22.84 6.64 15.30
C SER A 243 -22.01 7.68 14.53
N VAL A 244 -20.68 7.57 14.56
CA VAL A 244 -19.77 8.40 13.74
C VAL A 244 -20.06 8.23 12.26
N ILE A 245 -20.16 6.98 11.77
CA ILE A 245 -20.45 6.69 10.36
C ILE A 245 -21.82 7.28 9.98
N LEU A 246 -22.86 6.97 10.75
CA LEU A 246 -24.24 7.39 10.45
C LEU A 246 -24.42 8.91 10.49
N ALA A 247 -23.79 9.60 11.45
CA ALA A 247 -23.92 11.05 11.61
C ALA A 247 -23.32 11.87 10.46
N GLN A 248 -22.51 11.25 9.59
CA GLN A 248 -22.01 11.90 8.36
C GLN A 248 -23.05 11.93 7.25
N HIS A 249 -24.05 11.04 7.28
CA HIS A 249 -24.96 10.80 6.17
C HIS A 249 -26.43 11.04 6.51
N VAL A 250 -26.82 10.94 7.78
CA VAL A 250 -28.24 11.03 8.20
C VAL A 250 -28.40 11.92 9.43
N GLU A 251 -29.34 12.88 9.36
CA GLU A 251 -29.63 13.81 10.48
C GLU A 251 -30.19 13.08 11.72
N HIS A 252 -31.11 12.14 11.54
CA HIS A 252 -31.73 11.34 12.61
C HIS A 252 -31.03 9.99 12.83
N TRP A 253 -29.69 9.98 12.80
CA TRP A 253 -28.87 8.76 12.91
C TRP A 253 -29.15 7.94 14.19
N ASN A 254 -29.57 8.59 15.27
CA ASN A 254 -29.86 7.94 16.56
C ASN A 254 -31.04 6.95 16.48
N LEU A 255 -32.03 7.22 15.63
CA LEU A 255 -33.14 6.30 15.39
C LEU A 255 -32.69 5.10 14.54
N LEU A 256 -31.78 5.33 13.59
CA LEU A 256 -31.23 4.27 12.75
C LEU A 256 -30.33 3.32 13.52
N LEU A 257 -29.60 3.81 14.52
CA LEU A 257 -28.74 2.98 15.37
C LEU A 257 -29.52 1.79 15.96
N ALA A 258 -30.71 2.05 16.50
CA ALA A 258 -31.57 1.03 17.10
C ALA A 258 -32.16 0.05 16.08
N ASN A 259 -32.40 0.50 14.84
CA ASN A 259 -32.94 -0.34 13.77
C ASN A 259 -31.87 -1.22 13.10
N ILE A 260 -30.62 -0.74 13.07
CA ILE A 260 -29.47 -1.49 12.54
C ILE A 260 -29.05 -2.58 13.52
N ASP A 261 -28.97 -2.24 14.80
CA ASP A 261 -28.58 -3.17 15.85
C ASP A 261 -29.40 -2.88 17.12
N PRO A 262 -30.39 -3.74 17.44
CA PRO A 262 -31.24 -3.56 18.62
C PRO A 262 -30.48 -3.49 19.95
N ASP A 263 -29.31 -4.12 20.04
CA ASP A 263 -28.49 -4.08 21.27
C ASP A 263 -27.93 -2.67 21.51
N LEU A 264 -27.79 -1.88 20.45
CA LEU A 264 -27.24 -0.52 20.51
C LEU A 264 -28.31 0.56 20.74
N ALA A 265 -29.59 0.19 20.82
CA ALA A 265 -30.69 1.15 20.97
C ALA A 265 -30.53 2.11 22.18
N ARG A 266 -29.89 1.63 23.25
CA ARG A 266 -29.61 2.39 24.47
C ARG A 266 -28.49 3.43 24.32
N PHE A 267 -27.73 3.38 23.23
CA PHE A 267 -26.55 4.21 22.97
C PHE A 267 -26.81 5.34 21.96
N GLY A 268 -28.07 5.68 21.69
CA GLY A 268 -28.43 6.77 20.75
C GLY A 268 -28.29 8.20 21.30
N ASN A 269 -28.04 8.37 22.60
CA ASN A 269 -28.00 9.68 23.27
C ASN A 269 -26.61 10.35 23.22
N ILE A 270 -25.92 10.32 22.08
CA ILE A 270 -24.65 11.04 21.88
C ILE A 270 -24.95 12.39 21.22
N LYS A 271 -24.33 13.46 21.71
CA LYS A 271 -24.44 14.78 21.07
C LYS A 271 -23.60 14.80 19.79
N PRO A 272 -24.11 15.31 18.64
CA PRO A 272 -23.34 15.36 17.39
C PRO A 272 -22.00 16.12 17.49
N GLU A 273 -21.94 17.13 18.35
CA GLU A 273 -20.71 17.91 18.60
C GLU A 273 -19.62 17.03 19.22
N ILE A 274 -19.99 16.08 20.09
CA ILE A 274 -19.07 15.14 20.71
C ILE A 274 -18.51 14.18 19.65
N LEU A 275 -19.34 13.71 18.71
CA LEU A 275 -18.85 12.86 17.60
C LEU A 275 -17.83 13.62 16.73
N LYS A 276 -18.09 14.89 16.40
CA LYS A 276 -17.18 15.70 15.58
C LYS A 276 -15.87 16.02 16.29
N GLU A 277 -15.89 16.27 17.59
CA GLU A 277 -14.69 16.65 18.36
C GLU A 277 -13.88 15.43 18.83
N ALA A 278 -14.56 14.37 19.31
CA ALA A 278 -13.89 13.22 19.92
C ALA A 278 -13.24 12.30 18.89
N THR A 279 -13.86 12.11 17.73
CA THR A 279 -13.39 11.11 16.74
C THR A 279 -11.99 11.41 16.21
N PRO A 280 -11.66 12.65 15.76
CA PRO A 280 -10.30 12.94 15.30
C PRO A 280 -9.25 12.76 16.40
N LYS A 281 -9.59 13.11 17.65
CA LYS A 281 -8.72 12.92 18.82
C LYS A 281 -8.45 11.45 19.10
N LEU A 282 -9.46 10.59 18.96
CA LEU A 282 -9.33 9.15 19.12
C LEU A 282 -8.47 8.52 18.03
N VAL A 283 -8.71 8.88 16.78
CA VAL A 283 -7.90 8.44 15.66
C VAL A 283 -6.44 8.89 15.83
N ALA A 284 -6.21 10.11 16.32
CA ALA A 284 -4.86 10.61 16.59
C ALA A 284 -4.17 9.88 17.76
N LEU A 285 -4.93 9.39 18.74
CA LEU A 285 -4.40 8.67 19.90
C LEU A 285 -3.84 7.29 19.53
N ASP A 286 -4.63 6.51 18.78
CA ASP A 286 -4.21 5.20 18.27
C ASP A 286 -4.91 4.89 16.93
N ARG A 287 -4.20 5.15 15.83
CA ARG A 287 -4.71 4.91 14.47
C ARG A 287 -4.98 3.43 14.20
N HIS A 288 -4.15 2.54 14.72
CA HIS A 288 -4.27 1.11 14.45
C HIS A 288 -5.47 0.52 15.18
N GLN A 289 -5.71 0.94 16.43
CA GLN A 289 -6.90 0.51 17.15
C GLN A 289 -8.18 1.06 16.50
N ALA A 290 -8.22 2.35 16.17
CA ALA A 290 -9.37 2.95 15.49
C ALA A 290 -9.70 2.25 14.16
N GLN A 291 -8.68 1.83 13.41
CA GLN A 291 -8.88 1.04 12.19
C GLN A 291 -9.54 -0.30 12.49
N ARG A 292 -9.06 -1.07 13.48
CA ARG A 292 -9.64 -2.36 13.87
C ARG A 292 -11.08 -2.23 14.37
N ASP A 293 -11.35 -1.19 15.14
CA ASP A 293 -12.69 -0.93 15.68
C ASP A 293 -13.68 -0.63 14.55
N LEU A 294 -13.29 0.21 13.59
CA LEU A 294 -14.10 0.49 12.40
C LEU A 294 -14.27 -0.72 11.50
N GLU A 295 -13.23 -1.54 11.31
CA GLU A 295 -13.35 -2.81 10.59
C GLU A 295 -14.36 -3.72 11.28
N THR A 296 -14.32 -3.81 12.61
CA THR A 296 -15.26 -4.62 13.40
C THR A 296 -16.70 -4.11 13.25
N VAL A 297 -16.90 -2.79 13.34
CA VAL A 297 -18.20 -2.14 13.11
C VAL A 297 -18.71 -2.45 11.72
N GLU A 298 -17.86 -2.28 10.69
CA GLU A 298 -18.20 -2.64 9.34
C GLU A 298 -18.66 -4.09 9.32
N HIS A 299 -17.82 -5.07 9.67
CA HIS A 299 -18.15 -6.50 9.61
C HIS A 299 -19.43 -6.88 10.37
N SER A 300 -19.81 -6.14 11.41
CA SER A 300 -21.05 -6.38 12.17
C SER A 300 -22.34 -6.03 11.42
N LEU A 301 -22.27 -5.19 10.38
CA LEU A 301 -23.44 -4.79 9.59
C LEU A 301 -23.94 -5.97 8.75
N SER A 302 -25.16 -6.44 9.03
CA SER A 302 -25.83 -7.47 8.24
C SER A 302 -26.27 -6.95 6.87
N LYS A 303 -26.66 -7.87 5.98
CA LYS A 303 -27.25 -7.55 4.67
C LYS A 303 -28.48 -6.63 4.79
N GLU A 304 -29.35 -6.90 5.75
CA GLU A 304 -30.57 -6.12 6.02
C GLU A 304 -30.22 -4.73 6.57
N ALA A 305 -29.21 -4.65 7.44
CA ALA A 305 -28.71 -3.37 7.94
C ALA A 305 -28.11 -2.52 6.82
N LEU A 306 -27.36 -3.12 5.90
CA LEU A 306 -26.81 -2.43 4.73
C LEU A 306 -27.90 -2.00 3.74
N GLN A 307 -28.93 -2.82 3.54
CA GLN A 307 -30.11 -2.45 2.76
C GLN A 307 -30.79 -1.21 3.35
N LEU A 308 -31.11 -1.25 4.64
CA LEU A 308 -31.75 -0.14 5.34
C LEU A 308 -30.89 1.12 5.26
N LEU A 309 -29.61 1.03 5.62
CA LEU A 309 -28.71 2.18 5.67
C LEU A 309 -28.46 2.78 4.28
N LEU A 310 -27.93 1.98 3.36
CA LEU A 310 -27.39 2.49 2.10
C LEU A 310 -28.49 2.75 1.08
N LEU A 311 -29.51 1.89 1.00
CA LEU A 311 -30.51 1.94 -0.06
C LEU A 311 -31.78 2.66 0.40
N ASP A 312 -32.28 2.36 1.59
CA ASP A 312 -33.56 2.93 2.02
C ASP A 312 -33.40 4.34 2.62
N GLN A 313 -32.34 4.56 3.42
CA GLN A 313 -32.08 5.84 4.09
C GLN A 313 -31.20 6.78 3.26
N MET A 314 -29.99 6.32 2.90
CA MET A 314 -29.04 7.15 2.14
C MET A 314 -29.37 7.22 0.65
N LYS A 315 -30.13 6.26 0.12
CA LYS A 315 -30.51 6.18 -1.30
C LYS A 315 -29.33 6.32 -2.25
N ILE A 316 -28.21 5.65 -1.94
CA ILE A 316 -26.96 5.81 -2.69
C ILE A 316 -27.05 5.38 -4.16
N THR A 317 -28.14 4.76 -4.60
CA THR A 317 -28.40 4.48 -6.02
C THR A 317 -28.66 5.74 -6.85
N GLU A 318 -29.00 6.87 -6.21
CA GLU A 318 -29.19 8.16 -6.87
C GLU A 318 -27.84 8.88 -7.06
N PRO A 319 -27.59 9.56 -8.20
CA PRO A 319 -26.30 10.21 -8.47
C PRO A 319 -25.82 11.23 -7.44
N ALA A 320 -26.72 12.09 -6.97
CA ALA A 320 -26.39 13.05 -5.93
C ALA A 320 -26.03 12.35 -4.59
N SER A 321 -26.65 11.21 -4.32
CA SER A 321 -26.53 10.48 -3.06
C SER A 321 -25.25 9.65 -2.98
N PHE A 322 -24.85 8.90 -4.04
CA PHE A 322 -23.53 8.27 -4.02
C PHE A 322 -22.40 9.30 -3.98
N ALA A 323 -22.57 10.45 -4.66
CA ALA A 323 -21.56 11.50 -4.66
C ALA A 323 -21.43 12.11 -3.26
N ALA A 324 -22.54 12.42 -2.60
CA ALA A 324 -22.54 12.88 -1.22
C ALA A 324 -21.90 11.85 -0.27
N ALA A 325 -22.24 10.56 -0.41
CA ALA A 325 -21.65 9.50 0.41
C ALA A 325 -20.12 9.42 0.24
N LEU A 326 -19.60 9.54 -0.99
CA LEU A 326 -18.16 9.52 -1.27
C LEU A 326 -17.41 10.73 -0.72
N LEU A 327 -18.02 11.91 -0.80
CA LEU A 327 -17.40 13.18 -0.41
C LEU A 327 -17.45 13.41 1.11
N ASN A 328 -18.53 12.96 1.76
CA ASN A 328 -18.73 13.17 3.19
C ASN A 328 -18.11 12.07 4.05
N GLU A 329 -17.90 10.86 3.53
CA GLU A 329 -17.38 9.73 4.32
C GLU A 329 -15.89 9.86 4.63
N GLN A 330 -15.56 9.99 5.92
CA GLN A 330 -14.22 10.17 6.44
C GLN A 330 -13.68 8.97 7.24
N TYR A 331 -14.49 7.93 7.46
CA TYR A 331 -14.14 6.80 8.32
C TYR A 331 -14.39 5.43 7.69
N SER A 332 -15.54 5.17 7.08
CA SER A 332 -15.91 3.86 6.54
C SER A 332 -15.41 3.62 5.12
N VAL A 333 -14.57 2.61 4.95
CA VAL A 333 -14.12 2.16 3.62
C VAL A 333 -15.24 1.38 2.92
N LEU A 334 -16.06 0.65 3.68
CA LEU A 334 -17.20 -0.10 3.15
C LEU A 334 -18.16 0.83 2.39
N VAL A 335 -18.58 1.92 3.01
CA VAL A 335 -19.51 2.89 2.41
C VAL A 335 -18.91 3.51 1.16
N ARG A 336 -17.63 3.93 1.20
CA ARG A 336 -16.93 4.49 0.04
C ARG A 336 -16.81 3.50 -1.11
N CYS A 337 -16.44 2.25 -0.85
CA CYS A 337 -16.36 1.22 -1.89
C CYS A 337 -17.72 1.02 -2.59
N LEU A 338 -18.79 0.85 -1.83
CA LEU A 338 -20.12 0.59 -2.39
C LEU A 338 -20.68 1.81 -3.14
N ALA A 339 -20.42 3.03 -2.66
CA ALA A 339 -20.78 4.26 -3.37
C ALA A 339 -19.94 4.46 -4.66
N LEU A 340 -18.64 4.14 -4.64
CA LEU A 340 -17.77 4.25 -5.82
C LEU A 340 -18.12 3.20 -6.88
N LEU A 341 -18.56 2.01 -6.46
CA LEU A 341 -19.08 0.99 -7.38
C LEU A 341 -20.31 1.52 -8.15
N LEU A 342 -21.26 2.17 -7.46
CA LEU A 342 -22.44 2.77 -8.10
C LEU A 342 -22.06 3.95 -8.99
N ALA A 343 -21.10 4.78 -8.55
CA ALA A 343 -20.58 5.86 -9.39
C ALA A 343 -19.89 5.31 -10.65
N LEU A 344 -19.15 4.20 -10.54
CA LEU A 344 -18.55 3.55 -11.71
C LEU A 344 -19.62 3.03 -12.68
N ASP A 345 -20.70 2.42 -12.18
CA ASP A 345 -21.83 1.99 -13.00
C ASP A 345 -22.49 3.16 -13.75
N ASP A 346 -22.76 4.27 -13.08
CA ASP A 346 -23.30 5.49 -13.72
C ASP A 346 -22.35 6.03 -14.80
N LEU A 347 -21.04 6.04 -14.53
CA LEU A 347 -20.01 6.55 -15.43
C LEU A 347 -19.86 5.71 -16.70
N VAL A 348 -19.96 4.38 -16.61
CA VAL A 348 -19.90 3.49 -17.79
C VAL A 348 -21.26 3.28 -18.44
N SER A 349 -22.34 3.83 -17.87
CA SER A 349 -23.68 3.77 -18.44
C SER A 349 -23.89 4.83 -19.53
N ASN A 350 -25.00 4.72 -20.27
CA ASN A 350 -25.40 5.71 -21.28
C ASN A 350 -25.99 7.01 -20.68
N HIS A 351 -26.16 7.10 -19.36
CA HIS A 351 -26.88 8.18 -18.68
C HIS A 351 -26.03 8.80 -17.55
N THR A 352 -24.81 9.23 -17.89
CA THR A 352 -23.84 9.75 -16.93
C THR A 352 -24.21 11.12 -16.35
N SER A 353 -24.17 11.23 -15.03
CA SER A 353 -24.41 12.48 -14.29
C SER A 353 -23.15 13.36 -14.23
N ARG A 354 -22.81 14.03 -15.34
CA ARG A 354 -21.55 14.80 -15.51
C ARG A 354 -21.22 15.76 -14.34
N ALA A 355 -22.22 16.43 -13.79
CA ALA A 355 -22.03 17.39 -12.70
C ALA A 355 -21.51 16.72 -11.41
N GLU A 356 -22.01 15.54 -11.07
CA GLU A 356 -21.59 14.81 -9.87
C GLU A 356 -20.23 14.13 -10.07
N HIS A 357 -19.98 13.54 -11.23
CA HIS A 357 -18.66 12.96 -11.55
C HIS A 357 -17.53 14.00 -11.53
N SER A 358 -17.81 15.22 -11.96
CA SER A 358 -16.83 16.32 -11.89
C SER A 358 -16.41 16.62 -10.45
N LYS A 359 -17.35 16.55 -9.48
CA LYS A 359 -17.05 16.73 -8.05
C LYS A 359 -16.24 15.55 -7.51
N ILE A 360 -16.62 14.31 -7.87
CA ILE A 360 -15.92 13.10 -7.43
C ILE A 360 -14.47 13.10 -7.92
N LEU A 361 -14.24 13.42 -9.20
CA LEU A 361 -12.88 13.45 -9.78
C LEU A 361 -11.98 14.46 -9.07
N ARG A 362 -12.47 15.68 -8.84
CA ARG A 362 -11.72 16.73 -8.15
C ARG A 362 -11.28 16.33 -6.74
N THR A 363 -12.10 15.54 -6.05
CA THR A 363 -11.82 15.10 -4.68
C THR A 363 -10.93 13.86 -4.64
N LEU A 364 -11.17 12.86 -5.50
CA LEU A 364 -10.41 11.60 -5.49
C LEU A 364 -9.04 11.69 -6.17
N PHE A 365 -8.89 12.61 -7.14
CA PHE A 365 -7.68 12.79 -7.95
C PHE A 365 -7.30 14.29 -8.01
N PRO A 366 -6.83 14.88 -6.90
CA PRO A 366 -6.46 16.29 -6.86
C PRO A 366 -5.15 16.54 -7.65
N ASP A 367 -5.14 17.59 -8.49
CA ASP A 367 -4.02 17.92 -9.39
C ASP A 367 -2.69 18.22 -8.68
N ASN A 368 -2.71 18.69 -7.43
CA ASN A 368 -1.53 19.23 -6.75
C ASN A 368 -0.91 18.33 -5.67
N GLY A 369 -1.38 17.08 -5.50
CA GLY A 369 -0.87 16.16 -4.46
C GLY A 369 -0.95 16.69 -3.01
N SER A 370 -1.58 17.85 -2.81
CA SER A 370 -1.64 18.63 -1.56
C SER A 370 -3.01 18.55 -0.89
N GLY A 371 -3.73 17.45 -1.09
CA GLY A 371 -4.94 17.17 -0.33
C GLY A 371 -4.57 16.76 1.09
N ASP A 372 -5.28 17.28 2.09
CA ASP A 372 -5.23 16.73 3.44
C ASP A 372 -5.69 15.26 3.35
N ILE A 373 -4.79 14.31 3.59
CA ILE A 373 -5.10 12.88 3.45
C ILE A 373 -5.98 12.50 4.63
N GLY A 374 -7.28 12.33 4.36
CA GLY A 374 -8.26 11.92 5.35
C GLY A 374 -7.92 10.56 5.96
N PHE A 375 -8.39 10.31 7.18
CA PHE A 375 -8.11 9.05 7.87
C PHE A 375 -8.57 7.83 7.06
N VAL A 376 -9.75 7.88 6.44
CA VAL A 376 -10.25 6.80 5.56
C VAL A 376 -9.35 6.52 4.34
N ASP A 377 -8.63 7.51 3.81
CA ASP A 377 -7.70 7.31 2.69
C ASP A 377 -6.44 6.55 3.12
N THR A 378 -6.12 6.54 4.42
CA THR A 378 -5.00 5.77 4.98
C THR A 378 -5.36 4.32 5.31
N ARG A 379 -6.65 3.96 5.30
CA ARG A 379 -7.12 2.60 5.61
C ARG A 379 -6.90 1.68 4.40
N PRO A 380 -6.22 0.52 4.58
CA PRO A 380 -5.96 -0.40 3.48
C PRO A 380 -7.23 -1.08 2.99
N SER A 381 -7.43 -1.13 1.67
CA SER A 381 -8.48 -1.93 1.04
C SER A 381 -8.15 -2.21 -0.41
N VAL A 382 -8.14 -3.50 -0.76
CA VAL A 382 -7.90 -3.97 -2.13
C VAL A 382 -9.06 -3.53 -3.03
N ALA A 383 -10.31 -3.70 -2.57
CA ALA A 383 -11.50 -3.28 -3.30
C ALA A 383 -11.51 -1.78 -3.59
N TRP A 384 -11.11 -0.95 -2.61
CA TRP A 384 -11.02 0.49 -2.81
C TRP A 384 -9.98 0.86 -3.87
N SER A 385 -8.79 0.23 -3.83
CA SER A 385 -7.74 0.48 -4.81
C SER A 385 -8.18 0.12 -6.22
N HIS A 386 -8.76 -1.07 -6.42
CA HIS A 386 -9.25 -1.51 -7.72
C HIS A 386 -10.40 -0.64 -8.25
N LEU A 387 -11.37 -0.29 -7.40
CA LEU A 387 -12.47 0.61 -7.78
C LEU A 387 -11.97 1.99 -8.17
N LYS A 388 -11.02 2.55 -7.41
CA LYS A 388 -10.43 3.86 -7.69
C LYS A 388 -9.69 3.86 -9.02
N GLU A 389 -8.90 2.84 -9.29
CA GLU A 389 -8.21 2.68 -10.58
C GLU A 389 -9.19 2.48 -11.75
N ALA A 390 -10.20 1.62 -11.57
CA ALA A 390 -11.24 1.40 -12.59
C ALA A 390 -12.02 2.68 -12.91
N TYR A 391 -12.40 3.44 -11.88
CA TYR A 391 -13.08 4.72 -12.02
C TYR A 391 -12.21 5.74 -12.76
N ASN A 392 -10.91 5.82 -12.43
CA ASN A 392 -9.98 6.69 -13.14
C ASN A 392 -9.90 6.32 -14.64
N LEU A 393 -9.70 5.04 -14.96
CA LEU A 393 -9.65 4.55 -16.34
C LEU A 393 -10.94 4.87 -17.09
N ALA A 394 -12.11 4.56 -16.50
CA ALA A 394 -13.41 4.86 -17.10
C ALA A 394 -13.60 6.36 -17.38
N SER A 395 -13.15 7.22 -16.46
CA SER A 395 -13.24 8.68 -16.62
C SER A 395 -12.37 9.23 -17.75
N GLN A 396 -11.25 8.56 -18.05
CA GLN A 396 -10.36 8.90 -19.17
C GLN A 396 -10.87 8.33 -20.50
N ILE A 397 -11.53 7.17 -20.48
CA ILE A 397 -12.09 6.53 -21.69
C ILE A 397 -13.25 7.33 -22.27
N HIS A 398 -14.15 7.84 -21.42
CA HIS A 398 -15.37 8.52 -21.86
C HIS A 398 -15.13 9.69 -22.84
N PRO A 399 -14.27 10.69 -22.56
CA PRO A 399 -14.01 11.78 -23.52
C PRO A 399 -13.36 11.28 -24.82
N LEU A 400 -12.46 10.29 -24.74
CA LEU A 400 -11.81 9.70 -25.91
C LEU A 400 -12.81 8.97 -26.82
N GLN A 401 -13.80 8.30 -26.23
CA GLN A 401 -14.88 7.65 -26.97
C GLN A 401 -15.74 8.69 -27.71
N GLU A 402 -16.09 9.81 -27.05
CA GLU A 402 -16.85 10.90 -27.70
C GLU A 402 -16.07 11.50 -28.87
N ASP A 403 -14.77 11.74 -28.68
CA ASP A 403 -13.88 12.25 -29.73
C ASP A 403 -13.76 11.28 -30.91
N LEU A 404 -13.64 9.97 -30.65
CA LEU A 404 -13.60 8.93 -31.67
C LEU A 404 -14.92 8.86 -32.46
N ALA A 405 -16.06 8.87 -31.77
CA ALA A 405 -17.37 8.84 -32.42
C ALA A 405 -17.57 10.08 -33.33
N ASN A 406 -17.14 11.26 -32.87
CA ASN A 406 -17.19 12.49 -33.65
C ASN A 406 -16.23 12.46 -34.87
N ALA A 407 -15.02 11.93 -34.69
CA ALA A 407 -14.07 11.72 -35.77
C ALA A 407 -14.64 10.79 -36.85
N VAL A 408 -15.25 9.67 -36.46
CA VAL A 408 -15.87 8.73 -37.40
C VAL A 408 -17.04 9.37 -38.16
N LYS A 409 -17.90 10.15 -37.50
CA LYS A 409 -18.98 10.88 -38.18
C LYS A 409 -18.43 11.82 -39.27
N ASN A 410 -17.36 12.55 -38.98
CA ASN A 410 -16.71 13.43 -39.94
C ASN A 410 -16.07 12.64 -41.10
N LEU A 411 -15.37 11.55 -40.78
CA LEU A 411 -14.72 10.68 -41.76
C LEU A 411 -15.69 10.04 -42.76
N LYS A 412 -16.89 9.64 -42.30
CA LYS A 412 -17.93 9.04 -43.14
C LYS A 412 -18.47 9.97 -44.23
N VAL A 413 -18.49 11.28 -43.98
CA VAL A 413 -18.99 12.29 -44.94
C VAL A 413 -17.86 12.94 -45.76
N THR A 414 -16.61 12.79 -45.34
CA THR A 414 -15.45 13.36 -46.02
C THR A 414 -15.14 12.57 -47.29
N LYS A 415 -14.88 13.26 -48.41
CA LYS A 415 -14.45 12.61 -49.66
C LYS A 415 -12.99 12.16 -49.53
N ALA A 416 -12.63 11.02 -50.13
CA ALA A 416 -11.28 10.45 -50.02
C ALA A 416 -10.15 11.43 -50.43
N ASN A 417 -10.39 12.27 -51.44
CA ASN A 417 -9.43 13.28 -51.90
C ASN A 417 -9.24 14.49 -50.95
N ARG A 418 -10.05 14.60 -49.90
CA ARG A 418 -9.93 15.63 -48.85
C ARG A 418 -9.35 15.06 -47.56
N LEU A 419 -9.05 13.77 -47.51
CA LEU A 419 -8.33 13.18 -46.39
C LEU A 419 -6.91 13.75 -46.37
N SER A 420 -6.41 14.07 -45.18
CA SER A 420 -5.04 14.55 -44.96
C SER A 420 -4.40 13.78 -43.83
N PHE A 421 -3.07 13.62 -43.90
CA PHE A 421 -2.31 12.95 -42.84
C PHE A 421 -2.43 13.69 -41.50
N GLN A 422 -2.39 15.02 -41.56
CA GLN A 422 -2.53 15.90 -40.40
C GLN A 422 -3.84 15.65 -39.64
N PHE A 423 -4.97 15.47 -40.34
CA PHE A 423 -6.24 15.14 -39.68
C PHE A 423 -6.19 13.84 -38.87
N PHE A 424 -5.56 12.78 -39.41
CA PHE A 424 -5.40 11.52 -38.68
C PHE A 424 -4.42 11.66 -37.51
N ARG A 425 -3.34 12.43 -37.66
CA ARG A 425 -2.39 12.72 -36.58
C ARG A 425 -3.06 13.48 -35.42
N GLU A 426 -3.84 14.51 -35.74
CA GLU A 426 -4.60 15.28 -34.75
C GLU A 426 -5.56 14.39 -33.95
N ILE A 427 -6.33 13.55 -34.64
CA ILE A 427 -7.29 12.66 -34.00
C ILE A 427 -6.60 11.54 -33.23
N TRP A 428 -5.55 10.94 -33.76
CA TRP A 428 -4.90 9.79 -33.15
C TRP A 428 -4.01 10.17 -31.97
N ASN A 429 -3.17 11.21 -32.13
CA ASN A 429 -2.14 11.60 -31.17
C ASN A 429 -2.58 12.80 -30.32
N GLU A 430 -3.01 13.91 -30.91
CA GLU A 430 -3.31 15.14 -30.15
C GLU A 430 -4.58 14.97 -29.30
N LYS A 431 -5.61 14.35 -29.86
CA LYS A 431 -6.81 13.93 -29.13
C LYS A 431 -6.63 12.62 -28.36
N ARG A 432 -5.44 12.00 -28.42
CA ARG A 432 -5.04 10.84 -27.62
C ARG A 432 -5.92 9.60 -27.79
N ILE A 433 -6.56 9.43 -28.95
CA ILE A 433 -7.39 8.23 -29.24
C ILE A 433 -6.52 6.97 -29.27
N ASN A 434 -5.24 7.10 -29.62
CA ASN A 434 -4.24 6.03 -29.53
C ASN A 434 -4.26 5.28 -28.17
N ARG A 435 -4.59 5.96 -27.06
CA ARG A 435 -4.61 5.39 -25.70
C ARG A 435 -5.83 4.53 -25.40
N LEU A 436 -6.88 4.64 -26.21
CA LEU A 436 -8.19 4.07 -25.92
C LEU A 436 -8.15 2.54 -25.78
N GLU A 437 -7.43 1.86 -26.68
CA GLU A 437 -7.26 0.40 -26.61
C GLU A 437 -6.55 -0.05 -25.33
N TYR A 438 -5.50 0.68 -24.93
CA TYR A 438 -4.74 0.38 -23.71
C TYR A 438 -5.62 0.58 -22.47
N TYR A 439 -6.30 1.72 -22.35
CA TYR A 439 -7.18 2.01 -21.22
C TYR A 439 -8.34 1.03 -21.13
N LEU A 440 -8.97 0.68 -22.25
CA LEU A 440 -10.03 -0.33 -22.28
C LEU A 440 -9.51 -1.71 -21.89
N SER A 441 -8.34 -2.10 -22.38
CA SER A 441 -7.72 -3.37 -22.00
C SER A 441 -7.41 -3.42 -20.49
N ALA A 442 -6.92 -2.31 -19.92
CA ALA A 442 -6.65 -2.20 -18.49
C ALA A 442 -7.96 -2.27 -17.67
N LEU A 443 -8.98 -1.51 -18.06
CA LEU A 443 -10.28 -1.47 -17.38
C LEU A 443 -10.99 -2.82 -17.46
N GLU A 444 -11.04 -3.44 -18.63
CA GLU A 444 -11.67 -4.74 -18.84
C GLU A 444 -10.99 -5.82 -17.99
N ARG A 445 -9.65 -5.86 -17.97
CA ARG A 445 -8.91 -6.77 -17.10
C ARG A 445 -9.30 -6.54 -15.63
N LEU A 446 -9.28 -5.29 -15.19
CA LEU A 446 -9.51 -4.95 -13.78
C LEU A 446 -10.92 -5.31 -13.34
N VAL A 447 -11.95 -5.00 -14.13
CA VAL A 447 -13.36 -5.32 -13.84
C VAL A 447 -13.67 -6.82 -13.81
N HIS A 448 -12.91 -7.63 -14.56
CA HIS A 448 -13.10 -9.09 -14.59
C HIS A 448 -12.28 -9.85 -13.55
N SER A 449 -11.09 -9.37 -13.21
CA SER A 449 -10.14 -10.08 -12.34
C SER A 449 -9.92 -9.43 -10.97
N GLY A 450 -10.25 -8.16 -10.82
CA GLY A 450 -10.09 -7.43 -9.57
C GLY A 450 -11.25 -7.67 -8.60
N ASP A 451 -10.92 -7.66 -7.31
CA ASP A 451 -11.91 -7.63 -6.24
C ASP A 451 -12.52 -6.22 -6.17
N PHE A 452 -13.82 -6.10 -6.45
CA PHE A 452 -14.54 -4.82 -6.43
C PHE A 452 -15.52 -4.72 -5.26
N LEU A 453 -15.93 -5.87 -4.71
CA LEU A 453 -16.80 -5.92 -3.55
C LEU A 453 -15.94 -5.94 -2.27
N PRO A 454 -16.21 -5.08 -1.29
CA PRO A 454 -15.48 -5.08 -0.02
C PRO A 454 -15.81 -6.29 0.87
N ARG A 455 -16.78 -7.13 0.48
CA ARG A 455 -17.22 -8.36 1.15
C ARG A 455 -17.67 -9.40 0.14
N HIS A 456 -17.92 -10.61 0.63
CA HIS A 456 -18.58 -11.66 -0.14
C HIS A 456 -19.96 -11.19 -0.62
N GLU A 457 -20.35 -11.62 -1.81
CA GLU A 457 -21.61 -11.24 -2.45
C GLU A 457 -22.83 -11.58 -1.60
N ASP A 458 -22.81 -12.73 -0.91
CA ASP A 458 -23.92 -13.19 -0.09
C ASP A 458 -24.25 -12.25 1.08
N ASP A 459 -23.23 -11.56 1.61
CA ASP A 459 -23.34 -10.64 2.75
C ASP A 459 -23.80 -9.23 2.34
N LEU A 460 -23.90 -8.96 1.03
CA LEU A 460 -24.27 -7.66 0.49
C LEU A 460 -25.70 -7.69 -0.09
N PRO A 461 -26.42 -6.55 -0.09
CA PRO A 461 -27.62 -6.39 -0.89
C PRO A 461 -27.35 -6.72 -2.37
N SER A 462 -28.27 -7.47 -3.00
CA SER A 462 -28.10 -7.97 -4.38
C SER A 462 -27.92 -6.84 -5.41
N VAL A 463 -28.34 -5.61 -5.08
CA VAL A 463 -28.09 -4.43 -5.91
C VAL A 463 -26.60 -4.29 -6.24
N PHE A 464 -25.69 -4.58 -5.31
CA PHE A 464 -24.25 -4.38 -5.54
C PHE A 464 -23.63 -5.42 -6.46
N SER A 465 -23.99 -6.70 -6.34
CA SER A 465 -23.51 -7.71 -7.28
C SER A 465 -24.13 -7.55 -8.66
N ASN A 466 -25.43 -7.24 -8.73
CA ASN A 466 -26.09 -6.86 -9.98
C ASN A 466 -25.42 -5.64 -10.63
N THR A 467 -24.94 -4.67 -9.84
CA THR A 467 -24.20 -3.49 -10.33
C THR A 467 -22.86 -3.90 -10.92
N LEU A 468 -22.10 -4.76 -10.24
CA LEU A 468 -20.83 -5.26 -10.77
C LEU A 468 -21.00 -6.00 -12.10
N ASP A 469 -22.07 -6.79 -12.23
CA ASP A 469 -22.38 -7.47 -13.49
C ASP A 469 -22.82 -6.51 -14.61
N ARG A 470 -23.58 -5.45 -14.29
CA ARG A 470 -23.87 -4.37 -15.24
C ARG A 470 -22.60 -3.66 -15.69
N ILE A 471 -21.69 -3.31 -14.79
CA ILE A 471 -20.40 -2.69 -15.14
C ILE A 471 -19.63 -3.58 -16.12
N ARG A 472 -19.54 -4.89 -15.85
CA ARG A 472 -18.89 -5.87 -16.74
C ARG A 472 -19.52 -5.87 -18.14
N GLN A 473 -20.85 -5.83 -18.22
CA GLN A 473 -21.57 -5.80 -19.50
C GLN A 473 -21.35 -4.47 -20.24
N SER A 474 -21.45 -3.34 -19.54
CA SER A 474 -21.26 -2.00 -20.11
C SER A 474 -19.83 -1.82 -20.64
N VAL A 475 -18.81 -2.23 -19.89
CA VAL A 475 -17.40 -2.17 -20.35
C VAL A 475 -17.19 -3.00 -21.61
N ARG A 476 -17.79 -4.19 -21.70
CA ARG A 476 -17.74 -5.01 -22.93
C ARG A 476 -18.42 -4.30 -24.10
N ALA A 477 -19.60 -3.72 -23.89
CA ALA A 477 -20.33 -3.00 -24.93
C ALA A 477 -19.54 -1.77 -25.44
N ILE A 478 -18.91 -1.02 -24.52
CA ILE A 478 -18.02 0.10 -24.87
C ILE A 478 -16.85 -0.39 -25.72
N ASN A 479 -16.20 -1.50 -25.32
CA ASN A 479 -15.08 -2.07 -26.07
C ASN A 479 -15.51 -2.45 -27.50
N GLU A 480 -16.65 -3.12 -27.66
CA GLU A 480 -17.19 -3.49 -28.98
C GLU A 480 -17.55 -2.28 -29.86
N ASP A 481 -18.11 -1.22 -29.29
CA ASP A 481 -18.42 0.02 -30.01
C ASP A 481 -17.15 0.75 -30.45
N VAL A 482 -16.16 0.83 -29.56
CA VAL A 482 -14.86 1.45 -29.86
C VAL A 482 -14.15 0.69 -30.97
N GLN A 483 -14.09 -0.64 -30.92
CA GLN A 483 -13.43 -1.44 -31.97
C GLN A 483 -14.06 -1.20 -33.35
N LYS A 484 -15.40 -1.13 -33.44
CA LYS A 484 -16.10 -0.78 -34.70
C LYS A 484 -15.71 0.61 -35.21
N HIS A 485 -15.58 1.58 -34.31
CA HIS A 485 -15.17 2.94 -34.69
C HIS A 485 -13.71 2.99 -35.13
N LEU A 486 -12.81 2.27 -34.45
CA LEU A 486 -11.39 2.15 -34.81
C LEU A 486 -11.21 1.48 -36.17
N ASP A 487 -11.96 0.41 -36.46
CA ASP A 487 -11.96 -0.25 -37.78
C ASP A 487 -12.31 0.73 -38.90
N GLU A 488 -13.30 1.60 -38.68
CA GLU A 488 -13.66 2.63 -39.64
C GLU A 488 -12.54 3.67 -39.80
N VAL A 489 -11.92 4.14 -38.72
CA VAL A 489 -10.77 5.05 -38.79
C VAL A 489 -9.62 4.41 -39.59
N ASN A 490 -9.29 3.15 -39.30
CA ASN A 490 -8.26 2.37 -39.98
C ASN A 490 -8.54 2.24 -41.48
N ARG A 491 -9.78 1.90 -41.85
CA ARG A 491 -10.22 1.80 -43.25
C ARG A 491 -10.03 3.13 -43.99
N ARG A 492 -10.40 4.25 -43.37
CA ARG A 492 -10.26 5.59 -43.96
C ARG A 492 -8.80 6.02 -44.05
N PHE A 493 -7.97 5.66 -43.09
CA PHE A 493 -6.53 5.90 -43.14
C PHE A 493 -5.87 5.10 -44.27
N GLN A 494 -6.27 3.84 -44.48
CA GLN A 494 -5.79 3.03 -45.61
C GLN A 494 -6.14 3.67 -46.95
N GLU A 495 -7.34 4.25 -47.11
CA GLU A 495 -7.70 5.00 -48.33
C GLU A 495 -6.79 6.21 -48.57
N LEU A 496 -6.46 6.96 -47.52
CA LEU A 496 -5.53 8.09 -47.60
C LEU A 496 -4.15 7.61 -48.05
N VAL A 497 -3.61 6.58 -47.40
CA VAL A 497 -2.28 6.04 -47.71
C VAL A 497 -2.26 5.53 -49.15
N ALA A 498 -3.25 4.74 -49.58
CA ALA A 498 -3.32 4.23 -50.95
C ALA A 498 -3.34 5.35 -52.01
N MET A 499 -3.95 6.49 -51.69
CA MET A 499 -4.03 7.64 -52.60
C MET A 499 -2.77 8.51 -52.61
N GLN A 500 -2.15 8.72 -51.45
CA GLN A 500 -1.09 9.73 -51.27
C GLN A 500 0.32 9.13 -51.20
N TYR A 501 0.48 7.83 -50.93
CA TYR A 501 1.81 7.26 -50.69
C TYR A 501 2.78 7.46 -51.86
N SER A 502 2.31 7.34 -53.10
CA SER A 502 3.13 7.60 -54.29
C SER A 502 3.62 9.05 -54.36
N SER A 503 2.82 10.01 -53.88
CA SER A 503 3.21 11.42 -53.81
C SER A 503 4.23 11.67 -52.70
N TRP A 504 4.14 10.96 -51.58
CA TRP A 504 5.11 10.99 -50.48
C TRP A 504 6.48 10.42 -50.87
N VAL A 505 6.49 9.42 -51.76
CA VAL A 505 7.72 8.81 -52.29
C VAL A 505 8.36 9.73 -53.33
N ALA A 506 7.56 10.26 -54.27
CA ALA A 506 8.05 11.03 -55.41
C ALA A 506 8.48 12.46 -55.06
N ASN A 507 7.86 13.07 -54.04
CA ASN A 507 8.11 14.45 -53.65
C ASN A 507 8.52 14.54 -52.18
N ASP A 508 9.31 15.55 -51.83
CA ASP A 508 9.57 15.91 -50.43
C ASP A 508 8.31 16.51 -49.80
N SER A 509 7.35 15.64 -49.48
CA SER A 509 6.08 15.99 -48.87
C SER A 509 6.26 16.37 -47.39
N GLU A 510 5.20 16.89 -46.77
CA GLU A 510 5.18 17.15 -45.33
C GLU A 510 5.41 15.85 -44.52
N VAL A 511 4.85 14.73 -44.97
CA VAL A 511 5.04 13.42 -44.36
C VAL A 511 6.43 12.89 -44.70
N ARG A 512 7.22 12.59 -43.67
CA ARG A 512 8.57 12.04 -43.80
C ARG A 512 8.51 10.52 -43.80
N LEU A 513 9.14 9.90 -44.79
CA LEU A 513 9.31 8.45 -44.82
C LEU A 513 10.57 8.04 -44.05
N THR A 514 10.62 6.82 -43.54
CA THR A 514 11.79 6.32 -42.79
C THR A 514 13.07 6.33 -43.62
N SER A 515 12.99 6.14 -44.95
CA SER A 515 14.12 6.32 -45.88
C SER A 515 14.69 7.74 -45.89
N GLN A 516 13.90 8.74 -45.49
CA GLN A 516 14.28 10.14 -45.54
C GLN A 516 14.83 10.65 -44.20
N PHE A 517 14.87 9.80 -43.16
CA PHE A 517 15.23 10.20 -41.78
C PHE A 517 16.59 10.89 -41.70
N LEU A 518 17.65 10.29 -42.24
CA LEU A 518 19.00 10.84 -42.14
C LEU A 518 19.10 12.23 -42.81
N ARG A 519 18.54 12.37 -44.02
CA ARG A 519 18.63 13.61 -44.81
C ARG A 519 17.73 14.72 -44.27
N ARG A 520 16.49 14.38 -43.86
CA ARG A 520 15.46 15.38 -43.50
C ARG A 520 15.35 15.62 -42.00
N CYS A 521 15.67 14.64 -41.16
CA CYS A 521 15.54 14.74 -39.70
C CYS A 521 16.89 14.95 -39.01
N LEU A 522 17.89 14.11 -39.27
CA LEU A 522 19.16 14.19 -38.55
C LEU A 522 20.07 15.33 -39.07
N LYS A 523 20.24 15.41 -40.40
CA LYS A 523 21.16 16.37 -41.04
C LYS A 523 20.91 17.85 -40.74
N PRO A 524 19.67 18.34 -40.59
CA PRO A 524 19.44 19.74 -40.23
C PRO A 524 19.89 20.12 -38.81
N HIS A 525 20.02 19.12 -37.92
CA HIS A 525 20.20 19.33 -36.48
C HIS A 525 21.52 18.77 -35.94
N TRP A 526 22.43 18.33 -36.81
CA TRP A 526 23.69 17.70 -36.38
C TRP A 526 24.87 18.06 -37.28
N ASP A 527 25.89 18.69 -36.70
CA ASP A 527 27.23 18.82 -37.30
C ASP A 527 28.11 17.63 -36.92
N SER A 528 28.31 16.71 -37.87
CA SER A 528 29.04 15.46 -37.67
C SER A 528 30.50 15.62 -37.22
N GLN A 529 31.11 16.80 -37.38
CA GLN A 529 32.49 17.05 -36.95
C GLN A 529 32.59 17.66 -35.55
N LYS A 530 31.55 18.36 -35.08
CA LYS A 530 31.63 19.19 -33.85
C LYS A 530 30.75 18.67 -32.73
N GLU A 531 29.63 18.06 -33.08
CA GLU A 531 28.56 17.74 -32.14
C GLU A 531 28.46 16.24 -31.96
N LYS A 532 28.18 15.84 -30.72
CA LYS A 532 27.75 14.48 -30.43
C LYS A 532 26.27 14.37 -30.73
N ALA A 533 25.86 13.26 -31.32
CA ALA A 533 24.45 12.98 -31.56
C ALA A 533 24.13 11.54 -31.18
N VAL A 534 22.89 11.34 -30.75
CA VAL A 534 22.35 10.01 -30.46
C VAL A 534 21.07 9.81 -31.24
N VAL A 535 20.96 8.67 -31.92
CA VAL A 535 19.74 8.25 -32.60
C VAL A 535 19.16 7.05 -31.87
N PHE A 536 17.92 7.21 -31.39
CA PHE A 536 17.16 6.13 -30.79
C PHE A 536 16.12 5.60 -31.79
N ILE A 537 16.18 4.30 -32.09
CA ILE A 537 15.22 3.61 -32.94
C ILE A 537 14.47 2.59 -32.08
N PHE A 538 13.16 2.82 -31.91
CA PHE A 538 12.30 1.93 -31.14
C PHE A 538 11.43 1.10 -32.08
N ASP A 539 11.81 -0.16 -32.26
CA ASP A 539 11.15 -1.07 -33.19
C ASP A 539 9.85 -1.63 -32.60
N GLY A 540 8.78 -1.56 -33.39
CA GLY A 540 7.42 -1.91 -32.96
C GLY A 540 6.79 -0.96 -31.93
N MET A 541 7.32 0.25 -31.74
CA MET A 541 6.77 1.22 -30.80
C MET A 541 5.42 1.78 -31.27
N ARG A 542 4.35 1.49 -30.53
CA ARG A 542 3.05 2.14 -30.73
C ARG A 542 3.02 3.53 -30.08
N TYR A 543 2.24 4.45 -30.65
CA TYR A 543 2.12 5.82 -30.15
C TYR A 543 1.59 5.92 -28.71
N ASP A 544 0.70 5.01 -28.30
CA ASP A 544 0.20 4.97 -26.92
C ASP A 544 1.29 4.62 -25.91
N ILE A 545 2.19 3.69 -26.25
CA ILE A 545 3.35 3.34 -25.43
C ILE A 545 4.32 4.52 -25.34
N TRP A 546 4.58 5.15 -26.49
CA TRP A 546 5.43 6.34 -26.57
C TRP A 546 4.92 7.44 -25.64
N ASP A 547 3.64 7.81 -25.75
CA ASP A 547 3.07 8.92 -25.00
C ASP A 547 2.90 8.64 -23.50
N GLU A 548 2.56 7.40 -23.11
CA GLU A 548 2.31 7.05 -21.71
C GLU A 548 3.58 6.70 -20.93
N LEU A 549 4.53 6.02 -21.56
CA LEU A 549 5.68 5.42 -20.85
C LEU A 549 7.00 6.11 -21.16
N LEU A 550 7.29 6.44 -22.42
CA LEU A 550 8.64 6.87 -22.80
C LEU A 550 8.79 8.40 -22.85
N ARG A 551 7.87 9.08 -23.53
CA ARG A 551 7.92 10.52 -23.76
C ARG A 551 8.03 11.34 -22.46
N PRO A 552 7.20 11.10 -21.41
CA PRO A 552 7.30 11.87 -20.17
C PRO A 552 8.68 11.75 -19.51
N MET A 553 9.31 10.57 -19.60
CA MET A 553 10.62 10.32 -19.02
C MET A 553 11.76 11.01 -19.80
N LEU A 554 11.60 11.18 -21.11
CA LEU A 554 12.54 11.92 -21.93
C LEU A 554 12.39 13.44 -21.71
N GLU A 555 11.16 13.95 -21.64
CA GLU A 555 10.86 15.38 -21.42
C GLU A 555 11.38 15.89 -20.07
N ASP A 556 11.58 15.01 -19.07
CA ASP A 556 12.24 15.36 -17.80
C ASP A 556 13.72 15.80 -17.97
N ARG A 557 14.37 15.45 -19.10
CA ARG A 557 15.81 15.67 -19.33
C ARG A 557 16.15 16.28 -20.68
N MET A 558 15.24 16.22 -21.64
CA MET A 558 15.44 16.64 -23.02
C MET A 558 14.34 17.63 -23.43
N GLU A 559 14.70 18.61 -24.25
CA GLU A 559 13.75 19.52 -24.88
C GLU A 559 13.39 18.99 -26.27
N ILE A 560 12.10 18.96 -26.59
CA ILE A 560 11.63 18.62 -27.94
C ILE A 560 11.81 19.85 -28.83
N LEU A 561 12.79 19.81 -29.74
CA LEU A 561 12.99 20.88 -30.71
C LEU A 561 11.96 20.83 -31.84
N GLU A 562 11.68 19.64 -32.36
CA GLU A 562 10.84 19.43 -33.54
C GLU A 562 10.13 18.08 -33.47
N ASP A 563 8.87 18.01 -33.92
CA ASP A 563 8.06 16.78 -33.99
C ASP A 563 7.40 16.63 -35.37
N TYR A 564 7.90 15.67 -36.17
CA TYR A 564 7.55 15.54 -37.58
C TYR A 564 6.46 14.50 -37.87
N PRO A 565 5.49 14.80 -38.75
CA PRO A 565 4.60 13.77 -39.29
C PRO A 565 5.42 12.78 -40.09
N ALA A 566 5.38 11.51 -39.70
CA ALA A 566 6.18 10.46 -40.33
C ALA A 566 5.37 9.19 -40.56
N SER A 567 5.75 8.45 -41.61
CA SER A 567 5.20 7.14 -41.94
C SER A 567 6.32 6.15 -42.22
N SER A 568 6.11 4.89 -41.83
CA SER A 568 6.97 3.79 -42.27
C SER A 568 6.92 3.61 -43.79
N LEU A 569 7.94 2.94 -44.34
CA LEU A 569 7.82 2.41 -45.69
C LEU A 569 6.77 1.29 -45.76
N LEU A 570 6.29 0.99 -46.97
CA LEU A 570 5.40 -0.13 -47.25
C LEU A 570 6.17 -1.23 -48.02
N PRO A 571 6.06 -2.51 -47.59
CA PRO A 571 5.38 -2.97 -46.39
C PRO A 571 6.08 -2.47 -45.11
N SER A 572 5.32 -2.27 -44.04
CA SER A 572 5.81 -1.73 -42.75
C SER A 572 6.55 -2.79 -41.93
N GLU A 573 7.38 -3.60 -42.59
CA GLU A 573 8.15 -4.69 -41.99
C GLU A 573 9.52 -4.19 -41.53
N THR A 574 10.01 -4.76 -40.44
CA THR A 574 11.31 -4.46 -39.82
C THR A 574 12.46 -4.49 -40.83
N HIS A 575 12.55 -5.53 -41.66
CA HIS A 575 13.61 -5.68 -42.66
C HIS A 575 13.60 -4.61 -43.77
N VAL A 576 12.49 -3.91 -43.93
CA VAL A 576 12.32 -2.85 -44.92
C VAL A 576 12.44 -1.48 -44.26
N THR A 577 11.54 -1.17 -43.33
CA THR A 577 11.40 0.18 -42.78
C THR A 577 12.56 0.56 -41.86
N ARG A 578 13.02 -0.37 -41.01
CA ARG A 578 14.10 -0.09 -40.05
C ARG A 578 15.44 0.06 -40.76
N LYS A 579 15.73 -0.85 -41.70
CA LYS A 579 16.93 -0.77 -42.55
C LYS A 579 16.96 0.48 -43.40
N ALA A 580 15.81 0.95 -43.90
CA ALA A 580 15.74 2.19 -44.67
C ALA A 580 16.17 3.43 -43.87
N ILE A 581 15.99 3.44 -42.54
CA ILE A 581 16.53 4.50 -41.67
C ILE A 581 18.05 4.55 -41.79
N SER A 582 18.72 3.39 -41.66
CA SER A 582 20.17 3.29 -41.75
C SER A 582 20.69 3.51 -43.18
N ALA A 583 19.99 3.02 -44.20
CA ALA A 583 20.36 3.20 -45.60
C ALA A 583 20.12 4.63 -46.13
N GLY A 584 19.21 5.38 -45.49
CA GLY A 584 18.80 6.71 -45.91
C GLY A 584 18.22 6.74 -47.33
N THR A 585 17.68 5.62 -47.82
CA THR A 585 17.07 5.50 -49.14
C THR A 585 16.05 4.35 -49.21
N TYR A 586 15.42 4.14 -50.37
CA TYR A 586 14.38 3.16 -50.64
C TYR A 586 14.93 1.74 -50.88
N PRO A 587 14.12 0.68 -50.67
CA PRO A 587 14.58 -0.72 -50.66
C PRO A 587 15.10 -1.24 -52.01
N ASP A 588 14.78 -0.57 -53.11
CA ASP A 588 15.29 -0.83 -54.45
C ASP A 588 16.71 -0.30 -54.67
N GLU A 589 17.19 0.58 -53.78
CA GLU A 589 18.51 1.22 -53.87
C GLU A 589 19.53 0.67 -52.87
N PHE A 590 19.16 -0.28 -52.00
CA PHE A 590 20.09 -0.91 -51.07
C PHE A 590 19.91 -2.43 -50.96
N ASP A 591 20.98 -3.13 -50.56
CA ASP A 591 20.92 -4.58 -50.31
C ASP A 591 20.21 -4.86 -48.98
N THR A 592 18.97 -5.35 -49.04
CA THR A 592 18.17 -5.73 -47.87
C THR A 592 18.80 -6.87 -47.06
N ARG A 593 19.79 -7.59 -47.57
CA ARG A 593 20.55 -8.61 -46.84
C ARG A 593 21.76 -8.05 -46.09
N ALA A 594 22.19 -6.83 -46.41
CA ALA A 594 23.28 -6.18 -45.69
C ALA A 594 22.91 -5.86 -44.24
N GLY A 595 23.92 -5.83 -43.37
CA GLY A 595 23.79 -5.36 -41.99
C GLY A 595 23.55 -3.86 -41.95
N GLU A 596 22.85 -3.39 -40.92
CA GLU A 596 22.50 -1.97 -40.75
C GLU A 596 23.75 -1.11 -40.54
N ASP A 597 24.82 -1.66 -39.94
CA ASP A 597 26.16 -1.05 -39.85
C ASP A 597 26.71 -0.65 -41.22
N LYS A 598 26.64 -1.57 -42.20
CA LYS A 598 27.16 -1.35 -43.56
C LYS A 598 26.31 -0.33 -44.31
N LEU A 599 24.99 -0.42 -44.14
CA LEU A 599 24.05 0.53 -44.75
C LEU A 599 24.27 1.94 -44.18
N LEU A 600 24.43 2.05 -42.86
CA LEU A 600 24.72 3.31 -42.18
C LEU A 600 26.05 3.91 -42.62
N LYS A 601 27.10 3.10 -42.80
CA LYS A 601 28.39 3.59 -43.30
C LYS A 601 28.26 4.26 -44.67
N VAL A 602 27.56 3.62 -45.60
CA VAL A 602 27.35 4.15 -46.96
C VAL A 602 26.52 5.43 -46.93
N SER A 603 25.48 5.48 -46.11
CA SER A 603 24.60 6.64 -46.01
C SER A 603 25.26 7.82 -45.31
N LEU A 604 26.07 7.59 -44.28
CA LEU A 604 26.84 8.65 -43.60
C LEU A 604 27.89 9.28 -44.53
N ALA A 605 28.54 8.49 -45.38
CA ALA A 605 29.42 9.01 -46.41
C ALA A 605 28.66 9.88 -47.43
N ARG A 606 27.48 9.43 -47.87
CA ARG A 606 26.62 10.15 -48.82
C ARG A 606 26.06 11.46 -48.25
N GLU A 607 25.48 11.42 -47.05
CA GLU A 607 24.71 12.53 -46.50
C GLU A 607 25.55 13.49 -45.66
N PHE A 608 26.58 12.99 -44.97
CA PHE A 608 27.36 13.75 -43.99
C PHE A 608 28.84 13.87 -44.35
N SER A 609 29.27 13.32 -45.50
CA SER A 609 30.69 13.26 -45.91
C SER A 609 31.59 12.57 -44.88
N TYR A 610 31.02 11.69 -44.05
CA TYR A 610 31.76 10.92 -43.05
C TYR A 610 32.28 9.61 -43.68
N ASN A 611 33.60 9.48 -43.80
CA ASN A 611 34.26 8.31 -44.41
C ASN A 611 34.88 7.35 -43.38
N GLY A 612 34.55 7.50 -42.08
CA GLY A 612 35.05 6.62 -41.03
C GLY A 612 34.35 5.26 -41.01
N GLU A 613 34.81 4.38 -40.12
CA GLU A 613 34.15 3.10 -39.87
C GLU A 613 32.89 3.27 -39.01
N VAL A 614 31.97 2.31 -39.11
CA VAL A 614 30.81 2.15 -38.23
C VAL A 614 31.08 0.90 -37.39
N GLU A 615 31.32 1.08 -36.11
CA GLU A 615 31.64 0.01 -35.17
C GLU A 615 30.36 -0.56 -34.58
N VAL A 616 30.29 -1.89 -34.48
CA VAL A 616 29.24 -2.57 -33.71
C VAL A 616 29.72 -2.70 -32.27
N VAL A 617 29.05 -2.01 -31.36
CA VAL A 617 29.37 -2.01 -29.93
C VAL A 617 28.45 -3.02 -29.25
N ASN A 618 29.02 -3.85 -28.37
CA ASN A 618 28.23 -4.77 -27.58
C ASN A 618 27.58 -4.01 -26.40
N PRO A 619 26.28 -4.19 -26.13
CA PRO A 619 25.60 -3.55 -25.01
C PRO A 619 26.31 -3.85 -23.68
N GLU A 620 26.49 -2.84 -22.81
CA GLU A 620 27.05 -3.04 -21.46
C GLU A 620 26.04 -3.66 -20.46
N GLY A 621 24.75 -3.74 -20.84
CA GLY A 621 23.64 -4.23 -19.99
C GLY A 621 23.30 -5.72 -20.14
N LEU A 622 22.17 -6.12 -19.54
CA LEU A 622 21.64 -7.51 -19.60
C LEU A 622 21.15 -7.92 -21.01
N GLY A 623 21.07 -6.98 -21.97
CA GLY A 623 20.68 -7.23 -23.35
C GLY A 623 19.23 -7.68 -23.52
N THR A 624 18.32 -7.21 -22.65
CA THR A 624 16.91 -7.62 -22.67
C THR A 624 16.04 -6.80 -23.61
N GLY A 625 16.39 -5.54 -23.91
CA GLY A 625 15.71 -4.69 -24.90
C GLY A 625 16.63 -4.04 -25.94
N GLU A 626 17.80 -3.57 -25.55
CA GLU A 626 18.84 -3.07 -26.45
C GLU A 626 19.36 -4.22 -27.31
N THR A 627 19.06 -4.14 -28.62
CA THR A 627 19.38 -5.22 -29.54
C THR A 627 20.65 -4.92 -30.33
N VAL A 628 20.92 -3.64 -30.59
CA VAL A 628 22.02 -3.19 -31.44
C VAL A 628 22.49 -1.79 -31.04
N HIS A 629 23.81 -1.62 -30.93
CA HIS A 629 24.47 -0.32 -30.77
C HIS A 629 25.54 -0.13 -31.85
N TYR A 630 25.42 0.94 -32.63
CA TYR A 630 26.41 1.35 -33.62
C TYR A 630 27.07 2.66 -33.21
N ARG A 631 28.39 2.75 -33.41
CA ARG A 631 29.17 3.99 -33.20
C ARG A 631 29.86 4.41 -34.50
N ALA A 632 29.64 5.65 -34.90
CA ALA A 632 30.23 6.25 -36.08
C ALA A 632 30.75 7.66 -35.75
N GLY A 633 32.02 7.74 -35.29
CA GLY A 633 32.61 9.00 -34.86
C GLY A 633 31.87 9.57 -33.64
N ASN A 634 31.22 10.72 -33.82
CA ASN A 634 30.43 11.40 -32.79
C ASN A 634 28.95 10.98 -32.77
N LEU A 635 28.54 10.00 -33.58
CA LEU A 635 27.18 9.46 -33.62
C LEU A 635 27.12 8.11 -32.91
N ASP A 636 26.23 7.99 -31.93
CA ASP A 636 25.79 6.71 -31.40
C ASP A 636 24.36 6.41 -31.89
N VAL A 637 24.11 5.20 -32.40
CA VAL A 637 22.79 4.74 -32.84
C VAL A 637 22.40 3.52 -32.02
N TYR A 638 21.29 3.62 -31.29
CA TYR A 638 20.74 2.53 -30.48
C TYR A 638 19.43 2.04 -31.07
N ILE A 639 19.29 0.73 -31.22
CA ILE A 639 18.06 0.07 -31.69
C ILE A 639 17.52 -0.83 -30.57
N PHE A 640 16.29 -0.57 -30.17
CA PHE A 640 15.56 -1.34 -29.18
C PHE A 640 14.45 -2.14 -29.85
N GLU A 641 14.42 -3.44 -29.62
CA GLU A 641 13.34 -4.33 -30.07
C GLU A 641 12.32 -4.48 -28.94
N LEU A 642 11.28 -3.66 -28.94
CA LEU A 642 10.38 -3.53 -27.80
C LEU A 642 9.12 -4.41 -27.90
N CYS A 643 8.64 -4.65 -29.12
CA CYS A 643 7.30 -5.21 -29.33
C CYS A 643 7.24 -6.41 -30.28
N ASP A 644 8.18 -6.58 -31.22
CA ASP A 644 8.05 -7.59 -32.29
C ASP A 644 8.04 -9.02 -31.72
N LYS A 645 9.03 -9.40 -30.90
CA LYS A 645 9.12 -10.76 -30.33
C LYS A 645 8.01 -11.11 -29.34
N GLU A 646 7.48 -10.14 -28.60
CA GLU A 646 6.52 -10.39 -27.51
C GLU A 646 5.06 -10.21 -27.96
N LEU A 647 4.75 -9.23 -28.84
CA LEU A 647 3.39 -9.06 -29.37
C LEU A 647 3.03 -10.14 -30.40
N HIS A 648 3.99 -10.58 -31.24
CA HIS A 648 3.71 -11.63 -32.23
C HIS A 648 3.55 -13.04 -31.63
N LYS A 649 3.99 -13.27 -30.39
CA LYS A 649 3.84 -14.56 -29.69
C LYS A 649 2.56 -14.67 -28.86
N ILE A 650 1.72 -13.64 -28.83
CA ILE A 650 0.48 -13.69 -28.08
C ILE A 650 -0.49 -14.64 -28.81
N GLN A 651 -0.66 -15.84 -28.25
CA GLN A 651 -1.64 -16.78 -28.75
C GLN A 651 -3.04 -16.18 -28.63
N ILE A 652 -3.80 -16.18 -29.72
CA ILE A 652 -5.21 -15.82 -29.68
C ILE A 652 -5.97 -16.95 -28.99
N LYS A 653 -6.69 -16.63 -27.92
CA LYS A 653 -7.57 -17.55 -27.23
C LYS A 653 -9.01 -17.32 -27.68
N THR A 654 -9.70 -18.40 -28.02
CA THR A 654 -11.14 -18.38 -28.22
C THR A 654 -11.83 -18.52 -26.86
N LEU A 655 -12.62 -17.52 -26.49
CA LEU A 655 -13.47 -17.53 -25.30
C LEU A 655 -14.66 -18.49 -25.49
N PRO A 656 -15.33 -18.93 -24.41
CA PRO A 656 -16.50 -19.82 -24.49
C PRO A 656 -17.67 -19.26 -25.32
N ASP A 657 -17.71 -17.94 -25.50
CA ASP A 657 -18.69 -17.22 -26.32
C ASP A 657 -18.27 -17.08 -27.80
N GLY A 658 -17.16 -17.71 -28.21
CA GLY A 658 -16.65 -17.73 -29.58
C GLY A 658 -15.75 -16.55 -29.95
N ARG A 659 -15.56 -15.56 -29.06
CA ARG A 659 -14.69 -14.40 -29.33
C ARG A 659 -13.21 -14.77 -29.28
N GLN A 660 -12.43 -14.19 -30.18
CA GLN A 660 -10.98 -14.34 -30.22
C GLN A 660 -10.32 -13.15 -29.52
N VAL A 661 -9.64 -13.40 -28.40
CA VAL A 661 -8.94 -12.37 -27.63
C VAL A 661 -7.46 -12.71 -27.49
N PRO A 662 -6.56 -11.73 -27.36
CA PRO A 662 -5.16 -11.99 -27.06
C PRO A 662 -5.03 -12.78 -25.75
N GLY A 663 -4.24 -13.86 -25.75
CA GLY A 663 -4.02 -14.72 -24.57
C GLY A 663 -3.31 -14.01 -23.41
N ARG A 664 -2.73 -12.83 -23.66
CA ARG A 664 -2.23 -11.90 -22.65
C ARG A 664 -2.82 -10.50 -22.90
N PRO A 665 -3.40 -9.83 -21.89
CA PRO A 665 -3.92 -8.47 -22.03
C PRO A 665 -2.81 -7.48 -22.40
N LEU A 666 -3.13 -6.49 -23.25
CA LEU A 666 -2.19 -5.47 -23.72
C LEU A 666 -1.52 -4.73 -22.55
N ALA A 667 -2.33 -4.35 -21.56
CA ALA A 667 -1.87 -3.61 -20.39
C ALA A 667 -0.80 -4.34 -19.56
N PHE A 668 -0.87 -5.68 -19.51
CA PHE A 668 0.11 -6.49 -18.81
C PHE A 668 1.49 -6.44 -19.48
N ILE A 669 1.52 -6.47 -20.81
CA ILE A 669 2.75 -6.41 -21.61
C ILE A 669 3.44 -5.06 -21.41
N TYR A 670 2.65 -3.99 -21.40
CA TYR A 670 3.15 -2.63 -21.23
C TYR A 670 3.77 -2.44 -19.84
N GLN A 671 3.07 -2.87 -18.78
CA GLN A 671 3.52 -2.66 -17.41
C GLN A 671 4.73 -3.53 -17.02
N GLN A 672 4.78 -4.80 -17.43
CA GLN A 672 5.84 -5.71 -16.96
C GLN A 672 7.08 -5.75 -17.86
N HIS A 673 6.93 -5.58 -19.17
CA HIS A 673 8.05 -5.76 -20.10
C HIS A 673 8.56 -4.42 -20.60
N LEU A 674 7.70 -3.61 -21.20
CA LEU A 674 8.08 -2.35 -21.83
C LEU A 674 8.59 -1.33 -20.80
N LYS A 675 7.84 -1.14 -19.71
CA LYS A 675 8.24 -0.18 -18.67
C LYS A 675 9.61 -0.51 -18.08
N ASN A 676 9.88 -1.79 -17.80
CA ASN A 676 11.16 -2.21 -17.25
C ASN A 676 12.31 -1.91 -18.22
N ILE A 677 12.18 -2.23 -19.51
CA ILE A 677 13.20 -1.92 -20.52
C ILE A 677 13.45 -0.41 -20.60
N ILE A 678 12.38 0.40 -20.60
CA ILE A 678 12.49 1.86 -20.62
C ILE A 678 13.23 2.35 -19.37
N ASP A 679 12.81 1.93 -18.19
CA ASP A 679 13.34 2.38 -16.89
C ASP A 679 14.82 2.01 -16.69
N THR A 680 15.22 0.80 -17.10
CA THR A 680 16.54 0.23 -16.80
C THR A 680 17.56 0.39 -17.92
N GLU A 681 17.14 0.35 -19.19
CA GLU A 681 18.05 0.39 -20.34
C GLU A 681 18.04 1.76 -21.00
N VAL A 682 16.87 2.19 -21.52
CA VAL A 682 16.75 3.46 -22.24
C VAL A 682 17.15 4.64 -21.35
N MET A 683 16.58 4.70 -20.14
CA MET A 683 16.87 5.80 -19.22
C MET A 683 18.27 5.72 -18.62
N ALA A 684 18.92 4.55 -18.57
CA ALA A 684 20.32 4.48 -18.19
C ALA A 684 21.23 5.16 -19.22
N ILE A 685 20.98 4.92 -20.52
CA ILE A 685 21.70 5.58 -21.61
C ILE A 685 21.44 7.08 -21.56
N VAL A 686 20.17 7.50 -21.49
CA VAL A 686 19.78 8.93 -21.40
C VAL A 686 20.44 9.64 -20.22
N ARG A 687 20.56 8.99 -19.05
CA ARG A 687 21.23 9.56 -17.88
C ARG A 687 22.74 9.73 -18.07
N GLY A 688 23.36 8.95 -18.95
CA GLY A 688 24.78 9.00 -19.28
C GLY A 688 25.14 10.02 -20.38
N LEU A 689 24.15 10.63 -21.05
CA LEU A 689 24.42 11.56 -22.15
C LEU A 689 25.02 12.88 -21.64
N PRO A 690 26.10 13.38 -22.30
CA PRO A 690 26.66 14.70 -22.00
C PRO A 690 25.66 15.82 -22.31
N PRO A 691 25.63 16.93 -21.53
CA PRO A 691 24.78 18.08 -21.84
C PRO A 691 25.06 18.63 -23.25
N GLY A 692 23.99 18.90 -24.01
CA GLY A 692 24.07 19.38 -25.39
C GLY A 692 24.32 18.31 -26.45
N THR A 693 24.30 17.03 -26.05
CA THR A 693 24.06 15.89 -26.94
C THR A 693 22.56 15.76 -27.16
#